data_AF-A0A2H9L5C2-F1
#
_entry.id   AF-A0A2H9L5C2-F1
#
_cell.length_a   1.000
_cell.length_b   1.000
_cell.length_c   1.000
_cell.angle_alpha   90.00
_cell.angle_beta   90.00
_cell.angle_gamma   90.00
#
_symmetry.space_group_name_H-M   'P 1'
#
loop_
_entity.id
_entity.type
_entity.pdbx_description
1 polymer ?
#
loop_
_entity_poly.entity_id
_entity_poly.type
_entity_poly.pdbx_seq_one_letter_code
_entity_poly.pdbx_strand_id
1 'polypeptide(L)'
;MNKLFIFCLISLLFVSVVCAEPITTGSINLFAVSDDDQGISASLTLSLVSGTGQIWSKITSLIGISTQNTEKTVVQLSKNYVDFVDNFDYKYDIVSNAKIVDGPSAGLPMGLLTVSMLQGKEIQDYVSATGTISSQGLIGAVGGVLEKTRVAYEKGVKLFFVPASNLDVVVKDDGVKKVNLTTYAYEKYGIKVIGVDTLDEAFGYLETPFEDINIDLNDAKEIVIYNPPPTQYQENMVGFAEFVNSYALTLKTNIDNAKTILNNTLLDQDVTNTMLELIVYSEKLYDEGLSAKDGNYLYSAANYFFLSNINANLVIDVCYNPTLLTINSTTFNENVSLLKDNLNILEKKLSYLPYDGFEWFVAAQERYLWAKYYVSQLDAVSVVINNQVKTVALDKLEKYEYAKEWVMVAAGFLDNIDSNNTYVSVKDYADSAYTTLQEIGKSEEAINKLEPKKLQELERKIFGAKESYNKGWYLTSLYESATVLGIVNANILMENKSYSELEPIVIEKIQTLENNMKDSNIQYVWSELYLNHSKYFLNEAKFYKSQNNIVYTLNSLASSLELLYLADNLYSASSNFYDNRATLEKVIVTAENQENKGTVTTKASFNFGFLYIVIIIVALFILSIIVIYFIAKIKDKTENKVFKDVNKEITVIKNYLLDLDKKYLAGRVEDSEYILLRKDYNKKLIYLEKRRKAVVDNLEDLAYLESQLRYLQNKLSRTMSFYTKNLITDGEYNRLVKDYKEEITNIKYNIEADKKKLSKIELEDSSTVEFCKPIQKLKTKKVTKPVSKKEKTTKAIKSKK
;
A
#
# COMPACT_ATOMS: atom_id res chain seq x y z
N MET A 1 -47.75 57.54 20.43
CA MET A 1 -47.18 56.20 20.74
C MET A 1 -47.17 56.01 22.25
N ASN A 2 -47.79 54.94 22.73
CA ASN A 2 -48.04 54.71 24.15
C ASN A 2 -46.71 54.40 24.87
N LYS A 3 -46.37 55.09 25.97
CA LYS A 3 -45.11 54.87 26.71
C LYS A 3 -44.96 53.42 27.19
N LEU A 4 -46.08 52.74 27.44
CA LEU A 4 -46.14 51.33 27.77
C LEU A 4 -45.69 50.43 26.59
N PHE A 5 -45.99 50.81 25.35
CA PHE A 5 -45.57 50.08 24.16
C PHE A 5 -44.06 50.20 23.93
N ILE A 6 -43.49 51.39 24.15
CA ILE A 6 -42.04 51.59 24.05
C ILE A 6 -41.31 50.84 25.18
N PHE A 7 -41.85 50.83 26.40
CA PHE A 7 -41.27 50.06 27.50
C PHE A 7 -41.34 48.53 27.24
N CYS A 8 -42.46 48.01 26.77
CA CYS A 8 -42.58 46.59 26.38
C CYS A 8 -41.67 46.24 25.19
N LEU A 9 -41.49 47.14 24.22
CA LEU A 9 -40.60 46.93 23.08
C LEU A 9 -39.12 46.94 23.51
N ILE A 10 -38.74 47.85 24.41
CA ILE A 10 -37.38 47.91 24.98
C ILE A 10 -37.13 46.71 25.89
N SER A 11 -38.10 46.28 26.70
CA SER A 11 -37.99 45.04 27.49
C SER A 11 -37.92 43.80 26.62
N LEU A 12 -38.66 43.71 25.50
CA LEU A 12 -38.52 42.61 24.54
C LEU A 12 -37.13 42.62 23.86
N LEU A 13 -36.60 43.80 23.53
CA LEU A 13 -35.27 43.96 22.96
C LEU A 13 -34.14 43.62 23.95
N PHE A 14 -34.35 43.84 25.25
CA PHE A 14 -33.42 43.41 26.30
C PHE A 14 -33.53 41.91 26.64
N VAL A 15 -34.70 41.29 26.47
CA VAL A 15 -34.87 39.83 26.61
C VAL A 15 -34.27 39.07 25.43
N SER A 16 -34.17 39.67 24.24
CA SER A 16 -33.50 39.04 23.08
C SER A 16 -31.97 39.07 23.10
N VAL A 17 -31.33 39.70 24.11
CA VAL A 17 -29.86 39.82 24.20
C VAL A 17 -29.24 38.81 25.18
N VAL A 18 -30.02 37.92 25.82
CA VAL A 18 -29.53 37.00 26.87
C VAL A 18 -29.55 35.51 26.49
N CYS A 19 -29.81 35.16 25.22
CA CYS A 19 -29.73 33.76 24.75
C CYS A 19 -28.66 33.55 23.66
N ALA A 20 -27.50 34.21 23.78
CA ALA A 20 -26.30 33.71 23.13
C ALA A 20 -25.72 32.61 24.04
N GLU A 21 -26.09 31.36 23.78
CA GLU A 21 -25.43 30.22 24.42
C GLU A 21 -23.92 30.28 24.16
N PRO A 22 -23.08 29.90 25.14
CA PRO A 22 -21.64 29.91 24.94
C PRO A 22 -21.28 28.93 23.82
N ILE A 23 -20.78 29.45 22.70
CA ILE A 23 -20.12 28.65 21.69
C ILE A 23 -18.75 28.32 22.27
N THR A 24 -18.56 27.08 22.69
CA THR A 24 -17.22 26.61 23.10
C THR A 24 -16.48 26.23 21.83
N THR A 25 -15.38 26.92 21.56
CA THR A 25 -14.51 26.63 20.41
C THR A 25 -13.16 26.14 20.88
N GLY A 26 -12.63 25.11 20.23
CA GLY A 26 -11.28 24.62 20.46
C GLY A 26 -10.61 24.30 19.14
N SER A 27 -9.28 24.25 19.14
CA SER A 27 -8.51 23.96 17.93
C SER A 27 -7.33 23.06 18.22
N ILE A 28 -6.92 22.28 17.22
CA ILE A 28 -5.70 21.48 17.24
C ILE A 28 -5.05 21.50 15.85
N ASN A 29 -3.72 21.52 15.83
CA ASN A 29 -2.98 21.37 14.57
C ASN A 29 -3.11 19.93 14.05
N LEU A 30 -3.24 19.78 12.74
CA LEU A 30 -3.24 18.50 12.03
C LEU A 30 -2.03 18.42 11.11
N PHE A 31 -1.49 17.22 10.96
CA PHE A 31 -0.33 16.96 10.10
C PHE A 31 -0.62 15.83 9.12
N ALA A 32 -0.46 16.14 7.84
CA ALA A 32 -0.69 15.25 6.72
C ALA A 32 0.58 15.14 5.87
N VAL A 33 0.54 14.28 4.87
CA VAL A 33 1.59 14.16 3.84
C VAL A 33 0.92 14.35 2.48
N SER A 34 1.55 15.13 1.61
CA SER A 34 1.12 15.35 0.23
C SER A 34 1.41 14.11 -0.63
N ASP A 35 0.84 14.04 -1.84
CA ASP A 35 1.20 13.01 -2.83
C ASP A 35 2.70 13.00 -3.21
N ASP A 36 3.44 14.09 -2.96
CA ASP A 36 4.89 14.21 -3.18
C ASP A 36 5.72 14.00 -1.88
N ASP A 37 5.18 13.29 -0.89
CA ASP A 37 5.79 12.98 0.42
C ASP A 37 6.28 14.19 1.25
N GLN A 38 5.78 15.38 0.94
CA GLN A 38 5.99 16.56 1.77
C GLN A 38 4.94 16.64 2.87
N GLY A 39 5.39 16.84 4.11
CA GLY A 39 4.48 17.10 5.21
C GLY A 39 3.71 18.41 4.99
N ILE A 40 2.40 18.36 5.21
CA ILE A 40 1.48 19.49 5.14
C ILE A 40 0.88 19.71 6.53
N SER A 41 0.81 20.97 6.98
CA SER A 41 0.06 21.35 8.17
C SER A 41 -1.36 21.81 7.80
N ALA A 42 -2.35 21.38 8.56
CA ALA A 42 -3.72 21.91 8.56
C ALA A 42 -4.12 22.31 9.99
N SER A 43 -5.19 23.07 10.15
CA SER A 43 -5.77 23.36 11.47
C SER A 43 -7.19 22.82 11.53
N LEU A 44 -7.51 22.11 12.60
CA LEU A 44 -8.86 21.66 12.93
C LEU A 44 -9.42 22.58 14.01
N THR A 45 -10.59 23.17 13.75
CA THR A 45 -11.37 23.90 14.75
C THR A 45 -12.68 23.15 14.96
N LEU A 46 -13.08 22.95 16.21
CA LEU A 46 -14.37 22.41 16.60
C LEU A 46 -15.14 23.51 17.35
N SER A 47 -16.40 23.72 16.96
CA SER A 47 -17.35 24.52 17.75
C SER A 47 -18.47 23.61 18.28
N LEU A 48 -18.64 23.59 19.61
CA LEU A 48 -19.77 22.95 20.27
C LEU A 48 -20.86 23.99 20.50
N VAL A 49 -22.07 23.67 20.03
CA VAL A 49 -23.27 24.50 20.19
C VAL A 49 -24.37 23.61 20.75
N SER A 50 -25.21 24.08 21.68
CA SER A 50 -26.32 23.24 22.14
C SER A 50 -27.21 22.82 20.98
N GLY A 51 -27.57 21.54 20.95
CA GLY A 51 -28.13 20.91 19.76
C GLY A 51 -28.64 19.50 20.02
N THR A 52 -28.74 18.70 18.97
CA THR A 52 -29.36 17.35 19.00
C THR A 52 -28.39 16.25 18.55
N GLY A 53 -27.09 16.47 18.68
CA GLY A 53 -26.07 15.52 18.21
C GLY A 53 -25.72 15.65 16.72
N GLN A 54 -26.08 16.75 16.04
CA GLN A 54 -25.81 16.88 14.60
C GLN A 54 -24.33 17.18 14.35
N ILE A 55 -23.77 16.58 13.30
CA ILE A 55 -22.38 16.77 12.90
C ILE A 55 -22.36 17.57 11.60
N TRP A 56 -21.65 18.70 11.62
CA TRP A 56 -21.48 19.61 10.52
C TRP A 56 -20.00 19.71 10.17
N SER A 57 -19.67 19.45 8.90
CA SER A 57 -18.32 19.66 8.37
C SER A 57 -18.33 20.84 7.42
N LYS A 58 -17.50 21.85 7.69
CA LYS A 58 -17.44 23.05 6.86
C LYS A 58 -16.63 22.78 5.60
N ILE A 59 -17.26 22.97 4.44
CA ILE A 59 -16.69 22.67 3.12
C ILE A 59 -15.76 23.75 2.55
N THR A 60 -15.14 24.58 3.41
CA THR A 60 -14.24 25.66 2.95
C THR A 60 -13.00 25.09 2.24
N SER A 61 -12.45 24.01 2.81
CA SER A 61 -11.53 23.10 2.14
C SER A 61 -12.33 21.87 1.67
N LEU A 62 -11.95 21.27 0.54
CA LEU A 62 -12.62 20.04 0.08
C LEU A 62 -12.25 18.90 1.03
N ILE A 63 -13.19 18.50 1.88
CA ILE A 63 -13.01 17.40 2.84
C ILE A 63 -13.57 16.11 2.22
N GLY A 64 -12.75 15.06 2.18
CA GLY A 64 -13.18 13.78 1.64
C GLY A 64 -13.98 12.92 2.63
N ILE A 65 -14.43 11.76 2.16
CA ILE A 65 -15.42 10.92 2.86
C ILE A 65 -14.80 10.23 4.08
N SER A 66 -13.51 9.88 4.04
CA SER A 66 -12.85 9.20 5.15
C SER A 66 -12.74 10.11 6.38
N THR A 67 -12.41 11.38 6.17
CA THR A 67 -12.39 12.37 7.25
C THR A 67 -13.78 12.62 7.83
N GLN A 68 -14.82 12.72 7.00
CA GLN A 68 -16.22 12.85 7.48
C GLN A 68 -16.68 11.63 8.29
N ASN A 69 -16.25 10.42 7.91
CA ASN A 69 -16.54 9.23 8.70
C ASN A 69 -15.81 9.25 10.05
N THR A 70 -14.60 9.81 10.10
CA THR A 70 -13.84 9.99 11.34
C THR A 70 -14.56 10.93 12.31
N GLU A 71 -15.15 12.03 11.81
CA GLU A 71 -15.99 12.94 12.62
C GLU A 71 -17.13 12.17 13.31
N LYS A 72 -17.83 11.29 12.57
CA LYS A 72 -18.89 10.44 13.12
C LYS A 72 -18.36 9.46 14.17
N THR A 73 -17.26 8.76 13.87
CA THR A 73 -16.64 7.81 14.80
C THR A 73 -16.24 8.48 16.11
N VAL A 74 -15.64 9.67 16.04
CA VAL A 74 -15.21 10.43 17.22
C VAL A 74 -16.38 10.91 18.08
N VAL A 75 -17.44 11.43 17.48
CA VAL A 75 -18.65 11.83 18.23
C VAL A 75 -19.29 10.61 18.90
N GLN A 76 -19.37 9.47 18.21
CA GLN A 76 -19.87 8.24 18.80
C GLN A 76 -18.98 7.73 19.94
N LEU A 77 -17.67 7.72 19.74
CA LEU A 77 -16.68 7.36 20.78
C LEU A 77 -16.81 8.25 22.03
N SER A 78 -17.12 9.54 21.84
CA SER A 78 -17.24 10.50 22.95
C SER A 78 -18.30 10.11 23.99
N LYS A 79 -19.28 9.26 23.62
CA LYS A 79 -20.30 8.73 24.52
C LYS A 79 -19.74 7.82 25.61
N ASN A 80 -18.54 7.27 25.39
CA ASN A 80 -17.83 6.49 26.41
C ASN A 80 -17.20 7.36 27.51
N TYR A 81 -17.13 8.68 27.29
CA TYR A 81 -16.45 9.63 28.18
C TYR A 81 -17.39 10.59 28.90
N VAL A 82 -18.51 10.95 28.27
CA VAL A 82 -19.50 11.89 28.82
C VAL A 82 -20.92 11.48 28.42
N ASP A 83 -21.89 11.63 29.32
CA ASP A 83 -23.28 11.19 29.09
C ASP A 83 -24.15 12.20 28.30
N PHE A 84 -23.61 13.37 27.98
CA PHE A 84 -24.36 14.50 27.40
C PHE A 84 -23.93 14.85 25.97
N VAL A 85 -23.27 13.93 25.25
CA VAL A 85 -22.85 14.11 23.84
C VAL A 85 -24.00 14.57 22.96
N ASP A 86 -25.16 13.95 23.10
CA ASP A 86 -26.32 14.22 22.24
C ASP A 86 -26.97 15.61 22.50
N ASN A 87 -26.51 16.36 23.51
CA ASN A 87 -26.97 17.73 23.80
C ASN A 87 -26.24 18.80 22.98
N PHE A 88 -25.26 18.43 22.16
CA PHE A 88 -24.45 19.35 21.37
C PHE A 88 -24.50 19.01 19.88
N ASP A 89 -24.48 20.04 19.05
CA ASP A 89 -24.11 19.94 17.64
C ASP A 89 -22.61 20.23 17.49
N TYR A 90 -21.95 19.44 16.65
CA TYR A 90 -20.52 19.43 16.42
C TYR A 90 -20.21 20.09 15.09
N LYS A 91 -19.52 21.23 15.09
CA LYS A 91 -19.15 21.95 13.86
C LYS A 91 -17.64 21.89 13.65
N TYR A 92 -17.20 20.99 12.77
CA TYR A 92 -15.80 20.83 12.39
C TYR A 92 -15.43 21.77 11.23
N ASP A 93 -14.32 22.47 11.37
CA ASP A 93 -13.72 23.33 10.33
C ASP A 93 -12.25 22.96 10.18
N ILE A 94 -11.92 22.31 9.06
CA ILE A 94 -10.54 21.97 8.71
C ILE A 94 -10.06 22.97 7.66
N VAL A 95 -9.02 23.72 8.01
CA VAL A 95 -8.39 24.69 7.11
C VAL A 95 -7.01 24.17 6.71
N SER A 96 -6.80 24.00 5.41
CA SER A 96 -5.55 23.52 4.84
C SER A 96 -5.20 24.26 3.55
N ASN A 97 -3.91 24.35 3.25
CA ASN A 97 -3.41 24.81 1.95
C ASN A 97 -3.48 23.71 0.88
N ALA A 98 -3.84 22.48 1.25
CA ALA A 98 -4.06 21.37 0.32
C ALA A 98 -5.37 21.56 -0.47
N LYS A 99 -5.40 21.07 -1.72
CA LYS A 99 -6.60 21.13 -2.57
C LYS A 99 -7.75 20.28 -2.02
N ILE A 100 -7.43 19.11 -1.45
CA ILE A 100 -8.35 18.17 -0.82
C ILE A 100 -7.66 17.66 0.45
N VAL A 101 -8.40 17.57 1.55
CA VAL A 101 -7.96 16.90 2.78
C VAL A 101 -8.84 15.68 2.97
N ASP A 102 -8.23 14.49 2.92
CA ASP A 102 -8.94 13.24 3.17
C ASP A 102 -8.01 12.21 3.82
N GLY A 103 -8.59 11.31 4.61
CA GLY A 103 -7.90 10.19 5.24
C GLY A 103 -8.17 10.07 6.75
N PRO A 104 -8.06 8.87 7.32
CA PRO A 104 -8.43 8.60 8.71
C PRO A 104 -7.37 9.09 9.72
N SER A 105 -6.20 9.54 9.25
CA SER A 105 -5.05 9.87 10.11
C SER A 105 -5.25 11.06 11.06
N ALA A 106 -6.36 11.80 10.91
CA ALA A 106 -6.77 12.86 11.83
C ALA A 106 -7.63 12.32 13.01
N GLY A 107 -7.83 11.01 13.12
CA GLY A 107 -8.65 10.39 14.15
C GLY A 107 -8.22 10.71 15.57
N LEU A 108 -6.96 10.44 15.92
CA LEU A 108 -6.42 10.73 17.26
C LEU A 108 -6.53 12.24 17.62
N PRO A 109 -6.03 13.20 16.81
CA PRO A 109 -6.14 14.62 17.17
C PRO A 109 -7.60 15.11 17.22
N MET A 110 -8.50 14.59 16.36
CA MET A 110 -9.92 14.93 16.40
C MET A 110 -10.62 14.35 17.65
N GLY A 111 -10.27 13.12 18.03
CA GLY A 111 -10.70 12.47 19.27
C GLY A 111 -10.29 13.25 20.51
N LEU A 112 -9.00 13.59 20.60
CA LEU A 112 -8.47 14.43 21.67
C LEU A 112 -9.23 15.74 21.79
N LEU A 113 -9.35 16.50 20.68
CA LEU A 113 -10.04 17.79 20.69
C LEU A 113 -11.50 17.66 21.13
N THR A 114 -12.24 16.69 20.56
CA THR A 114 -13.68 16.54 20.80
C THR A 114 -13.95 16.14 22.24
N VAL A 115 -13.28 15.12 22.75
CA VAL A 115 -13.49 14.63 24.12
C VAL A 115 -13.00 15.66 25.14
N SER A 116 -11.85 16.31 24.90
CA SER A 116 -11.32 17.35 25.79
C SER A 116 -12.29 18.53 25.91
N MET A 117 -12.84 19.01 24.79
CA MET A 117 -13.83 20.09 24.79
C MET A 117 -15.11 19.72 25.53
N LEU A 118 -15.61 18.49 25.36
CA LEU A 118 -16.79 18.00 26.09
C LEU A 118 -16.54 17.86 27.59
N GLN A 119 -15.32 17.54 28.00
CA GLN A 119 -14.90 17.51 29.41
C GLN A 119 -14.58 18.90 29.99
N GLY A 120 -14.62 19.96 29.17
CA GLY A 120 -14.22 21.31 29.59
C GLY A 120 -12.72 21.46 29.83
N LYS A 121 -11.90 20.60 29.21
CA LYS A 121 -10.43 20.65 29.28
C LYS A 121 -9.87 21.29 28.00
N GLU A 122 -8.92 22.22 28.15
CA GLU A 122 -8.24 22.86 27.03
C GLU A 122 -6.99 22.06 26.65
N ILE A 123 -6.76 21.86 25.34
CA ILE A 123 -5.52 21.29 24.82
C ILE A 123 -4.55 22.44 24.56
N GLN A 124 -3.33 22.33 25.08
CA GLN A 124 -2.32 23.36 24.93
C GLN A 124 -1.83 23.44 23.47
N ASP A 125 -1.57 24.64 22.96
CA ASP A 125 -1.14 24.89 21.56
C ASP A 125 0.13 24.13 21.13
N TYR A 126 0.97 23.76 22.10
CA TYR A 126 2.20 23.00 21.84
C TYR A 126 1.95 21.48 21.69
N VAL A 127 0.71 21.02 21.85
CA VAL A 127 0.32 19.61 21.73
C VAL A 127 -0.38 19.36 20.41
N SER A 128 -0.03 18.26 19.75
CA SER A 128 -0.77 17.75 18.60
C SER A 128 -0.58 16.24 18.49
N ALA A 129 -1.25 15.63 17.51
CA ALA A 129 -1.19 14.20 17.29
C ALA A 129 -1.41 13.82 15.82
N THR A 130 -1.08 12.57 15.48
CA THR A 130 -1.54 11.88 14.27
C THR A 130 -1.90 10.44 14.63
N GLY A 131 -2.88 9.86 13.94
CA GLY A 131 -3.31 8.48 14.20
C GLY A 131 -4.73 8.27 13.71
N THR A 132 -5.09 7.05 13.29
CA THR A 132 -6.52 6.72 13.12
C THR A 132 -7.16 6.47 14.47
N ILE A 133 -8.49 6.43 14.55
CA ILE A 133 -9.21 6.14 15.79
C ILE A 133 -10.39 5.20 15.54
N SER A 134 -10.56 4.19 16.38
CA SER A 134 -11.73 3.31 16.36
C SER A 134 -12.85 3.83 17.27
N SER A 135 -14.04 3.24 17.17
CA SER A 135 -15.17 3.54 18.07
C SER A 135 -14.93 3.10 19.51
N GLN A 136 -13.88 2.31 19.78
CA GLN A 136 -13.42 1.95 21.13
C GLN A 136 -12.25 2.80 21.61
N GLY A 137 -11.82 3.81 20.83
CA GLY A 137 -10.71 4.70 21.21
C GLY A 137 -9.33 4.12 20.95
N LEU A 138 -9.22 3.07 20.13
CA LEU A 138 -7.95 2.46 19.73
C LEU A 138 -7.28 3.30 18.65
N ILE A 139 -5.97 3.54 18.80
CA ILE A 139 -5.18 4.35 17.87
C ILE A 139 -4.51 3.44 16.85
N GLY A 140 -4.84 3.66 15.57
CA GLY A 140 -4.26 2.87 14.47
C GLY A 140 -3.15 3.57 13.72
N ALA A 141 -2.31 2.76 13.07
CA ALA A 141 -1.14 3.19 12.34
C ALA A 141 -1.45 4.17 11.19
N VAL A 142 -0.48 5.03 10.89
CA VAL A 142 -0.52 6.01 9.81
C VAL A 142 0.79 6.06 9.04
N GLY A 143 0.71 6.40 7.76
CA GLY A 143 1.90 6.64 6.93
C GLY A 143 2.54 8.00 7.20
N GLY A 144 3.84 8.10 6.87
CA GLY A 144 4.63 9.33 6.86
C GLY A 144 4.77 9.99 8.25
N VAL A 145 4.87 9.19 9.31
CA VAL A 145 4.92 9.69 10.69
C VAL A 145 6.17 10.53 10.95
N LEU A 146 7.29 10.22 10.29
CA LEU A 146 8.54 10.96 10.40
C LEU A 146 8.41 12.36 9.78
N GLU A 147 7.82 12.43 8.58
CA GLU A 147 7.55 13.67 7.85
C GLU A 147 6.56 14.55 8.62
N LYS A 148 5.51 13.95 9.18
CA LYS A 148 4.52 14.63 10.03
C LYS A 148 5.15 15.17 11.30
N THR A 149 6.00 14.39 11.96
CA THR A 149 6.73 14.81 13.16
C THR A 149 7.64 16.00 12.85
N ARG A 150 8.35 15.97 11.72
CA ARG A 150 9.18 17.10 11.27
C ARG A 150 8.35 18.37 11.08
N VAL A 151 7.21 18.28 10.39
CA VAL A 151 6.34 19.43 10.16
C VAL A 151 5.63 19.90 11.44
N ALA A 152 5.33 18.99 12.36
CA ALA A 152 4.83 19.32 13.68
C ALA A 152 5.83 20.18 14.45
N TYR A 153 7.09 19.77 14.48
CA TYR A 153 8.17 20.56 15.03
C TYR A 153 8.29 21.94 14.34
N GLU A 154 8.24 22.00 13.01
CA GLU A 154 8.30 23.27 12.26
C GLU A 154 7.13 24.22 12.57
N LYS A 155 6.01 23.69 13.07
CA LYS A 155 4.84 24.46 13.52
C LYS A 155 4.84 24.77 15.02
N GLY A 156 5.92 24.45 15.72
CA GLY A 156 6.10 24.78 17.14
C GLY A 156 5.47 23.78 18.11
N VAL A 157 5.07 22.59 17.63
CA VAL A 157 4.61 21.49 18.48
C VAL A 157 5.81 21.00 19.31
N LYS A 158 5.60 20.85 20.61
CA LYS A 158 6.60 20.33 21.57
C LYS A 158 6.27 18.92 22.05
N LEU A 159 5.00 18.55 22.06
CA LEU A 159 4.50 17.21 22.41
C LEU A 159 3.66 16.68 21.26
N PHE A 160 4.09 15.58 20.66
CA PHE A 160 3.43 14.99 19.50
C PHE A 160 3.07 13.53 19.75
N PHE A 161 1.77 13.23 19.80
CA PHE A 161 1.30 11.86 19.94
C PHE A 161 1.24 11.16 18.59
N VAL A 162 1.75 9.94 18.52
CA VAL A 162 1.75 9.09 17.33
C VAL A 162 1.26 7.69 17.71
N PRO A 163 0.79 6.86 16.76
CA PRO A 163 0.45 5.48 17.09
C PRO A 163 1.70 4.75 17.59
N ALA A 164 1.61 4.00 18.68
CA ALA A 164 2.79 3.32 19.24
C ALA A 164 3.43 2.36 18.21
N SER A 165 2.60 1.73 17.36
CA SER A 165 3.04 0.90 16.23
C SER A 165 3.87 1.63 15.17
N ASN A 166 3.92 2.97 15.18
CA ASN A 166 4.69 3.81 14.26
C ASN A 166 5.96 4.42 14.88
N LEU A 167 6.34 4.03 16.11
CA LEU A 167 7.58 4.52 16.72
C LEU A 167 8.84 4.03 16.01
N ASP A 168 8.77 2.92 15.31
CA ASP A 168 9.88 2.39 14.54
C ASP A 168 9.92 3.03 13.14
N VAL A 169 10.88 3.92 12.89
CA VAL A 169 11.02 4.62 11.61
C VAL A 169 12.37 4.36 10.95
N VAL A 170 12.42 4.50 9.64
CA VAL A 170 13.67 4.37 8.87
C VAL A 170 14.19 5.76 8.53
N VAL A 171 15.47 6.00 8.79
CA VAL A 171 16.15 7.27 8.49
C VAL A 171 17.38 7.04 7.62
N LYS A 172 17.70 8.03 6.79
CA LYS A 172 18.80 8.00 5.80
C LYS A 172 19.89 9.05 6.08
N ASP A 173 20.26 9.24 7.35
CA ASP A 173 21.28 10.23 7.73
C ASP A 173 22.70 9.76 7.34
N ASP A 174 23.19 8.67 7.95
CA ASP A 174 24.50 8.05 7.67
C ASP A 174 24.33 6.61 7.15
N GLY A 175 23.53 6.46 6.09
CA GLY A 175 23.04 5.17 5.60
C GLY A 175 21.64 4.84 6.12
N VAL A 176 21.08 3.72 5.64
CA VAL A 176 19.72 3.28 5.99
C VAL A 176 19.77 2.59 7.36
N LYS A 177 19.13 3.20 8.37
CA LYS A 177 19.01 2.59 9.69
C LYS A 177 17.60 2.76 10.24
N LYS A 178 17.14 1.73 10.96
CA LYS A 178 15.91 1.77 11.76
C LYS A 178 16.23 2.47 13.09
N VAL A 179 15.42 3.44 13.47
CA VAL A 179 15.55 4.20 14.72
C VAL A 179 14.20 4.31 15.40
N ASN A 180 14.21 4.48 16.72
CA ASN A 180 13.01 4.83 17.46
C ASN A 180 12.73 6.33 17.29
N LEU A 181 11.52 6.69 16.88
CA LEU A 181 11.10 8.05 16.56
C LEU A 181 11.10 8.95 17.79
N THR A 182 10.79 8.42 18.98
CA THR A 182 10.82 9.19 20.25
C THR A 182 12.22 9.73 20.51
N THR A 183 13.22 8.86 20.51
CA THR A 183 14.61 9.28 20.76
C THR A 183 15.15 10.10 19.58
N TYR A 184 14.91 9.65 18.36
CA TYR A 184 15.39 10.33 17.16
C TYR A 184 14.85 11.76 17.03
N ALA A 185 13.54 11.95 17.19
CA ALA A 185 12.92 13.26 17.05
C ALA A 185 13.34 14.20 18.19
N TYR A 186 13.54 13.67 19.40
CA TYR A 186 14.04 14.47 20.51
C TYR A 186 15.50 14.91 20.30
N GLU A 187 16.39 13.99 19.93
CA GLU A 187 17.80 14.30 19.67
C GLU A 187 17.97 15.27 18.50
N LYS A 188 17.17 15.10 17.44
CA LYS A 188 17.30 15.87 16.20
C LYS A 188 16.55 17.20 16.20
N TYR A 189 15.36 17.23 16.80
CA TYR A 189 14.45 18.37 16.73
C TYR A 189 14.08 18.94 18.11
N GLY A 190 14.31 18.21 19.21
CA GLY A 190 13.90 18.62 20.56
C GLY A 190 12.39 18.51 20.82
N ILE A 191 11.65 17.81 19.94
CA ILE A 191 10.22 17.51 20.11
C ILE A 191 10.06 16.21 20.89
N LYS A 192 9.17 16.18 21.89
CA LYS A 192 8.80 14.95 22.60
C LYS A 192 7.74 14.22 21.78
N VAL A 193 8.11 13.08 21.18
CA VAL A 193 7.17 12.21 20.48
C VAL A 193 6.81 11.05 21.38
N ILE A 194 5.53 10.84 21.64
CA ILE A 194 5.04 9.77 22.51
C ILE A 194 4.14 8.84 21.69
N GLY A 195 4.46 7.55 21.70
CA GLY A 195 3.61 6.52 21.12
C GLY A 195 2.44 6.22 22.04
N VAL A 196 1.21 6.21 21.50
CA VAL A 196 0.00 5.88 22.24
C VAL A 196 -0.81 4.85 21.47
N ASP A 197 -1.39 3.88 22.17
CA ASP A 197 -2.28 2.85 21.61
C ASP A 197 -3.77 3.19 21.84
N THR A 198 -4.07 4.10 22.77
CA THR A 198 -5.44 4.53 23.08
C THR A 198 -5.57 6.03 23.26
N LEU A 199 -6.79 6.52 23.10
CA LEU A 199 -7.15 7.90 23.45
C LEU A 199 -6.95 8.17 24.95
N ASP A 200 -7.23 7.19 25.82
CA ASP A 200 -7.07 7.31 27.27
C ASP A 200 -5.61 7.53 27.68
N GLU A 201 -4.70 6.80 27.05
CA GLU A 201 -3.26 6.95 27.27
C GLU A 201 -2.79 8.36 26.90
N ALA A 202 -3.23 8.87 25.75
CA ALA A 202 -2.94 10.25 25.33
C ALA A 202 -3.47 11.28 26.34
N PHE A 203 -4.67 11.07 26.91
CA PHE A 203 -5.19 11.91 28.00
C PHE A 203 -4.36 11.82 29.28
N GLY A 204 -3.87 10.64 29.65
CA GLY A 204 -2.97 10.47 30.80
C GLY A 204 -1.69 11.32 30.66
N TYR A 205 -1.14 11.40 29.45
CA TYR A 205 -0.01 12.29 29.17
C TYR A 205 -0.37 13.77 29.18
N LEU A 206 -1.58 14.17 28.77
CA LEU A 206 -2.05 15.55 28.86
C LEU A 206 -2.20 16.05 30.30
N GLU A 207 -2.43 15.15 31.26
CA GLU A 207 -2.53 15.47 32.69
C GLU A 207 -1.16 15.52 33.39
N THR A 208 -0.10 15.05 32.71
CA THR A 208 1.27 15.06 33.22
C THR A 208 1.95 16.41 32.89
N PRO A 209 2.63 17.09 33.85
CA PRO A 209 3.40 18.30 33.55
C PRO A 209 4.40 18.03 32.42
N PHE A 210 4.52 18.97 31.47
CA PHE A 210 5.32 18.76 30.26
C PHE A 210 6.77 18.39 30.56
N GLU A 211 7.37 18.98 31.60
CA GLU A 211 8.72 18.68 32.08
C GLU A 211 8.88 17.23 32.54
N ASP A 212 7.84 16.68 33.16
CA ASP A 212 7.82 15.35 33.78
C ASP A 212 7.52 14.22 32.79
N ILE A 213 7.08 14.54 31.57
CA ILE A 213 6.88 13.55 30.50
C ILE A 213 8.23 12.95 30.12
N ASN A 214 8.48 11.71 30.55
CA ASN A 214 9.71 10.99 30.23
C ASN A 214 9.69 10.46 28.79
N ILE A 215 10.81 10.63 28.10
CA ILE A 215 11.08 10.13 26.74
C ILE A 215 12.14 9.02 26.74
N ASP A 216 12.69 8.69 27.89
CA ASP A 216 13.65 7.60 28.05
C ASP A 216 12.93 6.27 27.82
N LEU A 217 13.41 5.52 26.83
CA LEU A 217 12.86 4.21 26.44
C LEU A 217 13.00 3.17 27.56
N ASN A 218 13.80 3.43 28.58
CA ASN A 218 13.91 2.56 29.76
C ASN A 218 12.64 2.56 30.63
N ASP A 219 11.80 3.61 30.54
CA ASP A 219 10.52 3.73 31.26
C ASP A 219 9.30 3.44 30.36
N ALA A 220 9.49 3.37 29.03
CA ALA A 220 8.48 2.78 28.17
C ALA A 220 8.33 1.33 28.63
N LYS A 221 7.15 0.95 29.15
CA LYS A 221 6.83 -0.45 29.40
C LYS A 221 7.05 -1.17 28.07
N GLU A 222 8.18 -1.85 27.95
CA GLU A 222 8.46 -2.73 26.84
C GLU A 222 7.25 -3.67 26.78
N ILE A 223 6.46 -3.58 25.70
CA ILE A 223 5.34 -4.49 25.53
C ILE A 223 6.01 -5.85 25.40
N VAL A 224 6.02 -6.60 26.50
CA VAL A 224 6.55 -7.95 26.52
C VAL A 224 5.74 -8.70 25.48
N ILE A 225 6.39 -9.06 24.38
CA ILE A 225 5.73 -9.74 23.27
C ILE A 225 5.26 -11.08 23.82
N TYR A 226 4.00 -11.42 23.56
CA TYR A 226 3.47 -12.71 23.97
C TYR A 226 4.27 -13.82 23.28
N ASN A 227 5.09 -14.52 24.06
CA ASN A 227 5.76 -15.73 23.62
C ASN A 227 4.88 -16.92 24.00
N PRO A 228 4.26 -17.61 23.04
CA PRO A 228 3.28 -18.62 23.36
C PRO A 228 3.96 -19.85 23.99
N PRO A 229 3.38 -20.45 25.05
CA PRO A 229 3.88 -21.73 25.54
C PRO A 229 3.68 -22.79 24.45
N PRO A 230 4.61 -23.76 24.31
CA PRO A 230 4.46 -24.84 23.35
C PRO A 230 3.14 -25.59 23.55
N THR A 231 2.39 -25.79 22.46
CA THR A 231 1.22 -26.66 22.47
C THR A 231 1.61 -28.09 22.10
N GLN A 232 0.75 -29.05 22.45
CA GLN A 232 0.94 -30.46 22.12
C GLN A 232 0.96 -30.64 20.59
N TYR A 233 2.03 -31.24 20.09
CA TYR A 233 2.13 -31.65 18.70
C TYR A 233 1.09 -32.74 18.40
N GLN A 234 0.38 -32.61 17.28
CA GLN A 234 -0.62 -33.57 16.86
C GLN A 234 -0.09 -34.37 15.66
N GLU A 235 -0.05 -35.69 15.77
CA GLU A 235 0.53 -36.57 14.74
C GLU A 235 -0.16 -36.47 13.37
N ASN A 236 -1.44 -36.08 13.34
CA ASN A 236 -2.19 -35.83 12.12
C ASN A 236 -1.78 -34.55 11.38
N MET A 237 -0.95 -33.69 11.99
CA MET A 237 -0.45 -32.45 11.40
C MET A 237 0.94 -32.60 10.79
N VAL A 238 1.48 -33.82 10.65
CA VAL A 238 2.82 -34.06 10.07
C VAL A 238 2.97 -33.41 8.69
N GLY A 239 2.05 -33.66 7.75
CA GLY A 239 2.12 -33.07 6.41
C GLY A 239 2.08 -31.54 6.42
N PHE A 240 1.27 -30.95 7.29
CA PHE A 240 1.21 -29.49 7.44
C PHE A 240 2.47 -28.92 8.10
N ALA A 241 3.01 -29.60 9.10
CA ALA A 241 4.25 -29.21 9.76
C ALA A 241 5.43 -29.28 8.78
N GLU A 242 5.51 -30.33 7.95
CA GLU A 242 6.49 -30.45 6.87
C GLU A 242 6.38 -29.31 5.86
N PHE A 243 5.15 -28.98 5.43
CA PHE A 243 4.88 -27.83 4.57
C PHE A 243 5.38 -26.53 5.20
N VAL A 244 5.01 -26.24 6.46
CA VAL A 244 5.43 -25.04 7.19
C VAL A 244 6.95 -24.96 7.36
N ASN A 245 7.60 -26.09 7.67
CA ASN A 245 9.06 -26.16 7.83
C ASN A 245 9.79 -25.91 6.50
N SER A 246 9.35 -26.55 5.42
CA SER A 246 9.91 -26.31 4.08
C SER A 246 9.72 -24.86 3.67
N TYR A 247 8.54 -24.30 3.95
CA TYR A 247 8.20 -22.93 3.58
C TYR A 247 9.07 -21.89 4.29
N ALA A 248 9.32 -22.06 5.59
CA ALA A 248 10.22 -21.20 6.37
C ALA A 248 11.65 -21.18 5.79
N LEU A 249 12.19 -22.34 5.39
CA LEU A 249 13.53 -22.44 4.81
C LEU A 249 13.65 -21.68 3.47
N THR A 250 12.66 -21.85 2.59
CA THR A 250 12.62 -21.13 1.32
C THR A 250 12.47 -19.63 1.53
N LEU A 251 11.59 -19.22 2.44
CA LEU A 251 11.32 -17.82 2.74
C LEU A 251 12.56 -17.09 3.25
N LYS A 252 13.35 -17.69 4.15
CA LYS A 252 14.58 -17.06 4.63
C LYS A 252 15.54 -16.71 3.49
N THR A 253 15.69 -17.65 2.56
CA THR A 253 16.51 -17.45 1.35
C THR A 253 15.96 -16.31 0.49
N ASN A 254 14.64 -16.22 0.34
CA ASN A 254 13.99 -15.14 -0.41
C ASN A 254 14.20 -13.77 0.25
N ILE A 255 14.04 -13.66 1.56
CA ILE A 255 14.29 -12.41 2.31
C ILE A 255 15.75 -11.95 2.14
N ASP A 256 16.71 -12.86 2.32
CA ASP A 256 18.13 -12.53 2.18
C ASP A 256 18.47 -12.10 0.73
N ASN A 257 17.84 -12.73 -0.26
CA ASN A 257 17.95 -12.34 -1.67
C ASN A 257 17.34 -10.96 -1.93
N ALA A 258 16.12 -10.71 -1.45
CA ALA A 258 15.42 -9.43 -1.59
C ALA A 258 16.26 -8.27 -1.04
N LYS A 259 16.83 -8.44 0.16
CA LYS A 259 17.76 -7.47 0.77
C LYS A 259 18.98 -7.21 -0.10
N THR A 260 19.60 -8.29 -0.58
CA THR A 260 20.81 -8.21 -1.41
C THR A 260 20.53 -7.47 -2.71
N ILE A 261 19.41 -7.76 -3.38
CA ILE A 261 19.04 -7.10 -4.63
C ILE A 261 18.69 -5.63 -4.38
N LEU A 262 17.89 -5.33 -3.34
CA LEU A 262 17.49 -3.96 -3.00
C LEU A 262 18.70 -3.07 -2.73
N ASN A 263 19.70 -3.57 -1.98
CA ASN A 263 20.94 -2.83 -1.71
C ASN A 263 21.77 -2.52 -2.97
N ASN A 264 21.63 -3.33 -4.02
CA ASN A 264 22.42 -3.20 -5.25
C ASN A 264 21.66 -2.56 -6.42
N THR A 265 20.39 -2.18 -6.22
CA THR A 265 19.52 -1.65 -7.28
C THR A 265 19.33 -0.15 -7.10
N LEU A 266 19.51 0.62 -8.18
CA LEU A 266 19.19 2.04 -8.20
C LEU A 266 17.71 2.23 -8.54
N LEU A 267 16.91 2.53 -7.51
CA LEU A 267 15.50 2.87 -7.65
C LEU A 267 15.26 4.35 -7.36
N ASP A 268 14.08 4.83 -7.75
CA ASP A 268 13.56 6.10 -7.31
C ASP A 268 13.42 6.14 -5.78
N GLN A 269 13.56 7.31 -5.16
CA GLN A 269 13.67 7.43 -3.71
C GLN A 269 12.41 6.93 -2.98
N ASP A 270 11.24 7.26 -3.50
CA ASP A 270 9.95 6.89 -2.89
C ASP A 270 9.76 5.37 -2.97
N VAL A 271 10.03 4.80 -4.15
CA VAL A 271 10.00 3.35 -4.36
C VAL A 271 10.99 2.65 -3.44
N THR A 272 12.19 3.19 -3.29
CA THR A 272 13.22 2.63 -2.39
C THR A 272 12.73 2.60 -0.94
N ASN A 273 12.09 3.67 -0.47
CA ASN A 273 11.55 3.72 0.89
C ASN A 273 10.45 2.66 1.09
N THR A 274 9.51 2.55 0.14
CA THR A 274 8.46 1.53 0.20
C THR A 274 9.06 0.11 0.20
N MET A 275 10.05 -0.17 -0.65
CA MET A 275 10.70 -1.49 -0.68
C MET A 275 11.44 -1.80 0.63
N LEU A 276 12.04 -0.79 1.27
CA LEU A 276 12.69 -0.93 2.57
C LEU A 276 11.69 -1.22 3.69
N GLU A 277 10.53 -0.56 3.69
CA GLU A 277 9.46 -0.83 4.65
C GLU A 277 8.93 -2.25 4.50
N LEU A 278 8.67 -2.68 3.26
CA LEU A 278 8.19 -4.04 2.96
C LEU A 278 9.18 -5.12 3.42
N ILE A 279 10.49 -4.94 3.18
CA ILE A 279 11.47 -5.95 3.59
C ILE A 279 11.66 -6.00 5.11
N VAL A 280 11.60 -4.86 5.81
CA VAL A 280 11.63 -4.84 7.28
C VAL A 280 10.38 -5.52 7.85
N TYR A 281 9.22 -5.25 7.27
CA TYR A 281 7.99 -5.90 7.71
C TYR A 281 7.98 -7.40 7.40
N SER A 282 8.55 -7.81 6.25
CA SER A 282 8.77 -9.21 5.89
C SER A 282 9.62 -9.95 6.93
N GLU A 283 10.70 -9.35 7.43
CA GLU A 283 11.52 -9.94 8.49
C GLU A 283 10.78 -10.08 9.81
N LYS A 284 10.08 -9.03 10.22
CA LYS A 284 9.27 -9.08 11.45
C LYS A 284 8.29 -10.25 11.41
N LEU A 285 7.54 -10.39 10.31
CA LEU A 285 6.60 -11.49 10.11
C LEU A 285 7.32 -12.85 10.09
N TYR A 286 8.52 -12.94 9.51
CA TYR A 286 9.30 -14.17 9.53
C TYR A 286 9.68 -14.59 10.96
N ASP A 287 10.13 -13.65 11.80
CA ASP A 287 10.50 -13.93 13.19
C ASP A 287 9.27 -14.30 14.06
N GLU A 288 8.14 -13.64 13.84
CA GLU A 288 6.84 -14.01 14.45
C GLU A 288 6.41 -15.42 14.02
N GLY A 289 6.60 -15.74 12.74
CA GLY A 289 6.33 -17.07 12.18
C GLY A 289 7.22 -18.16 12.78
N LEU A 290 8.52 -17.89 12.99
CA LEU A 290 9.43 -18.82 13.67
C LEU A 290 9.01 -19.07 15.11
N SER A 291 8.65 -18.01 15.84
CA SER A 291 8.21 -18.10 17.23
C SER A 291 6.93 -18.94 17.35
N ALA A 292 5.95 -18.70 16.47
CA ALA A 292 4.72 -19.48 16.41
C ALA A 292 5.01 -20.96 16.04
N LYS A 293 5.91 -21.20 15.09
CA LYS A 293 6.32 -22.54 14.66
C LYS A 293 6.96 -23.32 15.80
N ASP A 294 7.88 -22.71 16.53
CA ASP A 294 8.57 -23.35 17.66
C ASP A 294 7.62 -23.64 18.83
N GLY A 295 6.53 -22.88 18.94
CA GLY A 295 5.41 -23.15 19.84
C GLY A 295 4.40 -24.21 19.32
N ASN A 296 4.61 -24.83 18.16
CA ASN A 296 3.67 -25.72 17.45
C ASN A 296 2.35 -25.07 16.97
N TYR A 297 2.29 -23.73 16.84
CA TYR A 297 1.14 -23.02 16.27
C TYR A 297 1.26 -22.95 14.74
N LEU A 298 1.11 -24.10 14.09
CA LEU A 298 1.43 -24.29 12.68
C LEU A 298 0.65 -23.36 11.73
N TYR A 299 -0.64 -23.11 12.00
CA TYR A 299 -1.43 -22.21 11.15
C TYR A 299 -0.94 -20.76 11.26
N SER A 300 -0.71 -20.28 12.48
CA SER A 300 -0.20 -18.93 12.72
C SER A 300 1.16 -18.75 12.04
N ALA A 301 2.05 -19.73 12.18
CA ALA A 301 3.34 -19.76 11.49
C ALA A 301 3.17 -19.68 9.97
N ALA A 302 2.32 -20.53 9.38
CA ALA A 302 2.04 -20.53 7.94
C ALA A 302 1.52 -19.16 7.45
N ASN A 303 0.62 -18.53 8.21
CA ASN A 303 0.05 -17.23 7.86
C ASN A 303 1.10 -16.12 7.89
N TYR A 304 1.96 -16.09 8.92
CA TYR A 304 3.05 -15.13 9.00
C TYR A 304 4.06 -15.31 7.87
N PHE A 305 4.44 -16.56 7.56
CA PHE A 305 5.32 -16.87 6.44
C PHE A 305 4.70 -16.48 5.09
N PHE A 306 3.39 -16.68 4.92
CA PHE A 306 2.67 -16.27 3.73
C PHE A 306 2.76 -14.76 3.46
N LEU A 307 2.43 -13.95 4.45
CA LEU A 307 2.51 -12.49 4.34
C LEU A 307 3.96 -12.02 4.16
N SER A 308 4.89 -12.65 4.87
CA SER A 308 6.32 -12.36 4.75
C SER A 308 6.85 -12.62 3.32
N ASN A 309 6.44 -13.74 2.70
CA ASN A 309 6.88 -14.10 1.35
C ASN A 309 6.34 -13.16 0.28
N ILE A 310 5.08 -12.72 0.41
CA ILE A 310 4.50 -11.71 -0.49
C ILE A 310 5.32 -10.42 -0.46
N ASN A 311 5.63 -9.92 0.73
CA ASN A 311 6.44 -8.70 0.89
C ASN A 311 7.85 -8.87 0.29
N ALA A 312 8.50 -10.01 0.54
CA ALA A 312 9.83 -10.29 0.00
C ALA A 312 9.81 -10.39 -1.55
N ASN A 313 8.84 -11.09 -2.13
CA ASN A 313 8.72 -11.24 -3.57
C ASN A 313 8.37 -9.92 -4.27
N LEU A 314 7.52 -9.09 -3.65
CA LEU A 314 7.21 -7.76 -4.17
C LEU A 314 8.48 -6.91 -4.30
N VAL A 315 9.35 -6.94 -3.29
CA VAL A 315 10.67 -6.28 -3.33
C VAL A 315 11.55 -6.86 -4.43
N ILE A 316 11.62 -8.20 -4.53
CA ILE A 316 12.41 -8.89 -5.57
C ILE A 316 11.96 -8.46 -6.97
N ASP A 317 10.67 -8.53 -7.25
CA ASP A 317 10.11 -8.26 -8.58
C ASP A 317 10.29 -6.80 -8.99
N VAL A 318 10.04 -5.86 -8.06
CA VAL A 318 10.25 -4.42 -8.32
C VAL A 318 11.73 -4.12 -8.57
N CYS A 319 12.65 -4.70 -7.78
CA CYS A 319 14.07 -4.43 -7.96
C CYS A 319 14.62 -5.07 -9.25
N TYR A 320 14.17 -6.27 -9.62
CA TYR A 320 14.58 -6.89 -10.88
C TYR A 320 14.02 -6.18 -12.11
N ASN A 321 12.78 -5.73 -12.04
CA ASN A 321 12.15 -5.04 -13.16
C ASN A 321 11.27 -3.86 -12.71
N PRO A 322 11.85 -2.67 -12.53
CA PRO A 322 11.11 -1.48 -12.10
C PRO A 322 10.00 -1.06 -13.08
N THR A 323 10.02 -1.55 -14.33
CA THR A 323 8.96 -1.25 -15.32
C THR A 323 7.62 -1.89 -14.96
N LEU A 324 7.58 -2.85 -14.01
CA LEU A 324 6.35 -3.37 -13.44
C LEU A 324 5.51 -2.29 -12.76
N LEU A 325 6.12 -1.19 -12.30
CA LEU A 325 5.43 -0.04 -11.70
C LEU A 325 4.83 0.94 -12.74
N THR A 326 4.69 0.51 -14.00
CA THR A 326 4.05 1.30 -15.07
C THR A 326 2.66 0.76 -15.40
N ILE A 327 1.69 1.66 -15.65
CA ILE A 327 0.26 1.31 -15.83
C ILE A 327 0.01 0.26 -16.93
N ASN A 328 0.83 0.27 -17.99
CA ASN A 328 0.70 -0.61 -19.15
C ASN A 328 1.94 -1.50 -19.33
N SER A 329 2.52 -1.97 -18.22
CA SER A 329 3.69 -2.84 -18.28
C SER A 329 3.38 -4.12 -19.08
N THR A 330 4.03 -4.28 -20.24
CA THR A 330 3.90 -5.50 -21.06
C THR A 330 4.34 -6.72 -20.27
N THR A 331 5.43 -6.61 -19.50
CA THR A 331 5.93 -7.71 -18.66
C THR A 331 4.93 -8.08 -17.57
N PHE A 332 4.28 -7.11 -16.92
CA PHE A 332 3.23 -7.40 -15.95
C PHE A 332 2.07 -8.17 -16.62
N ASN A 333 1.63 -7.73 -17.79
CA ASN A 333 0.55 -8.39 -18.52
C ASN A 333 0.92 -9.82 -18.95
N GLU A 334 2.16 -10.05 -19.39
CA GLU A 334 2.68 -11.40 -19.70
C GLU A 334 2.70 -12.30 -18.45
N ASN A 335 3.17 -11.77 -17.32
CA ASN A 335 3.17 -12.48 -16.04
C ASN A 335 1.75 -12.87 -15.60
N VAL A 336 0.79 -11.95 -15.72
CA VAL A 336 -0.62 -12.22 -15.44
C VAL A 336 -1.18 -13.28 -16.38
N SER A 337 -0.80 -13.29 -17.67
CA SER A 337 -1.20 -14.33 -18.61
C SER A 337 -0.68 -15.71 -18.20
N LEU A 338 0.60 -15.81 -17.82
CA LEU A 338 1.19 -17.06 -17.32
C LEU A 338 0.50 -17.55 -16.04
N LEU A 339 0.15 -16.63 -15.14
CA LEU A 339 -0.59 -16.96 -13.93
C LEU A 339 -2.00 -17.51 -14.25
N LYS A 340 -2.69 -16.93 -15.24
CA LYS A 340 -3.98 -17.44 -15.73
C LYS A 340 -3.84 -18.86 -16.32
N ASP A 341 -2.77 -19.13 -17.05
CA ASP A 341 -2.49 -20.47 -17.57
C ASP A 341 -2.24 -21.48 -16.44
N ASN A 342 -1.47 -21.10 -15.42
CA ASN A 342 -1.26 -21.93 -14.23
C ASN A 342 -2.56 -22.21 -13.48
N LEU A 343 -3.43 -21.20 -13.34
CA LEU A 343 -4.77 -21.39 -12.76
C LEU A 343 -5.60 -22.38 -13.56
N ASN A 344 -5.60 -22.29 -14.89
CA ASN A 344 -6.33 -23.22 -15.76
C ASN A 344 -5.80 -24.67 -15.62
N ILE A 345 -4.48 -24.85 -15.45
CA ILE A 345 -3.87 -26.15 -15.19
C ILE A 345 -4.31 -26.69 -13.81
N LEU A 346 -4.24 -25.84 -12.78
CA LEU A 346 -4.61 -26.20 -11.42
C LEU A 346 -6.10 -26.55 -11.31
N GLU A 347 -6.99 -25.79 -11.96
CA GLU A 347 -8.43 -26.05 -11.99
C GLU A 347 -8.76 -27.46 -12.47
N LYS A 348 -8.08 -27.94 -13.51
CA LYS A 348 -8.28 -29.30 -14.02
C LYS A 348 -7.98 -30.35 -12.94
N LYS A 349 -6.93 -30.14 -12.14
CA LYS A 349 -6.55 -31.03 -11.03
C LYS A 349 -7.57 -31.01 -9.88
N LEU A 350 -8.39 -29.95 -9.80
CA LEU A 350 -9.38 -29.71 -8.74
C LEU A 350 -10.81 -30.15 -9.11
N SER A 351 -10.97 -30.99 -10.15
CA SER A 351 -12.29 -31.32 -10.70
C SER A 351 -13.05 -32.41 -9.93
N TYR A 352 -12.35 -33.36 -9.31
CA TYR A 352 -12.97 -34.54 -8.69
C TYR A 352 -12.57 -34.65 -7.23
N LEU A 353 -13.55 -34.67 -6.33
CA LEU A 353 -13.32 -34.74 -4.89
C LEU A 353 -12.80 -36.15 -4.50
N PRO A 354 -11.62 -36.25 -3.89
CA PRO A 354 -11.12 -37.52 -3.36
C PRO A 354 -11.91 -37.93 -2.11
N TYR A 355 -12.05 -39.23 -1.90
CA TYR A 355 -12.72 -39.82 -0.74
C TYR A 355 -11.90 -39.61 0.54
N ASP A 356 -10.59 -39.83 0.46
CA ASP A 356 -9.62 -39.59 1.54
C ASP A 356 -8.80 -38.33 1.25
N GLY A 357 -8.52 -37.55 2.29
CA GLY A 357 -7.84 -36.25 2.14
C GLY A 357 -8.72 -35.15 1.54
N PHE A 358 -10.05 -35.31 1.56
CA PHE A 358 -10.98 -34.33 0.98
C PHE A 358 -10.84 -32.94 1.61
N GLU A 359 -10.54 -32.83 2.91
CA GLU A 359 -10.33 -31.53 3.57
C GLU A 359 -9.13 -30.77 2.97
N TRP A 360 -8.05 -31.47 2.62
CA TRP A 360 -6.91 -30.89 1.89
C TRP A 360 -7.30 -30.46 0.48
N PHE A 361 -8.12 -31.26 -0.18
CA PHE A 361 -8.62 -30.96 -1.53
C PHE A 361 -9.55 -29.74 -1.54
N VAL A 362 -10.49 -29.66 -0.59
CA VAL A 362 -11.39 -28.52 -0.44
C VAL A 362 -10.59 -27.26 -0.15
N ALA A 363 -9.61 -27.32 0.75
CA ALA A 363 -8.74 -26.18 0.98
C ALA A 363 -7.94 -25.79 -0.27
N ALA A 364 -7.45 -26.74 -1.06
CA ALA A 364 -6.81 -26.43 -2.35
C ALA A 364 -7.78 -25.71 -3.32
N GLN A 365 -9.05 -26.12 -3.36
CA GLN A 365 -10.10 -25.42 -4.13
C GLN A 365 -10.34 -24.00 -3.62
N GLU A 366 -10.45 -23.78 -2.30
CA GLU A 366 -10.57 -22.44 -1.71
C GLU A 366 -9.41 -21.54 -2.11
N ARG A 367 -8.15 -22.02 -2.02
CA ARG A 367 -6.97 -21.21 -2.36
C ARG A 367 -6.91 -20.92 -3.87
N TYR A 368 -7.32 -21.87 -4.72
CA TYR A 368 -7.51 -21.61 -6.15
C TYR A 368 -8.55 -20.50 -6.40
N LEU A 369 -9.68 -20.52 -5.67
CA LEU A 369 -10.72 -19.50 -5.81
C LEU A 369 -10.25 -18.13 -5.31
N TRP A 370 -9.47 -18.08 -4.24
CA TRP A 370 -8.85 -16.85 -3.74
C TRP A 370 -7.85 -16.28 -4.74
N ALA A 371 -7.02 -17.12 -5.36
CA ALA A 371 -6.15 -16.70 -6.45
C ALA A 371 -6.95 -16.15 -7.64
N LYS A 372 -8.03 -16.85 -8.04
CA LYS A 372 -8.93 -16.43 -9.11
C LYS A 372 -9.60 -15.09 -8.81
N TYR A 373 -10.00 -14.85 -7.57
CA TYR A 373 -10.53 -13.56 -7.13
C TYR A 373 -9.52 -12.45 -7.38
N TYR A 374 -8.29 -12.58 -6.88
CA TYR A 374 -7.26 -11.56 -7.07
C TYR A 374 -6.94 -11.33 -8.55
N VAL A 375 -6.86 -12.39 -9.37
CA VAL A 375 -6.70 -12.25 -10.83
C VAL A 375 -7.85 -11.47 -11.47
N SER A 376 -9.10 -11.68 -11.04
CA SER A 376 -10.24 -10.90 -11.54
C SER A 376 -10.15 -9.41 -11.19
N GLN A 377 -9.53 -9.07 -10.06
CA GLN A 377 -9.28 -7.68 -9.67
C GLN A 377 -8.21 -7.01 -10.56
N LEU A 378 -7.32 -7.78 -11.19
CA LEU A 378 -6.32 -7.26 -12.12
C LEU A 378 -6.91 -6.85 -13.48
N ASP A 379 -8.01 -7.49 -13.87
CA ASP A 379 -8.73 -7.19 -15.12
C ASP A 379 -9.62 -5.94 -15.01
N ALA A 380 -9.83 -5.42 -13.79
CA ALA A 380 -10.64 -4.22 -13.56
C ALA A 380 -9.97 -2.96 -14.11
N VAL A 381 -10.75 -2.11 -14.78
CA VAL A 381 -10.28 -0.82 -15.32
C VAL A 381 -10.01 0.14 -14.16
N SER A 382 -8.74 0.37 -13.86
CA SER A 382 -8.32 1.37 -12.88
C SER A 382 -8.39 2.76 -13.50
N VAL A 383 -9.23 3.64 -12.96
CA VAL A 383 -9.24 5.07 -13.31
C VAL A 383 -8.11 5.74 -12.55
N VAL A 384 -7.05 6.14 -13.24
CA VAL A 384 -5.92 6.85 -12.62
C VAL A 384 -6.19 8.34 -12.65
N ILE A 385 -6.35 8.94 -11.47
CA ILE A 385 -6.30 10.39 -11.26
C ILE A 385 -4.83 10.75 -11.01
N ASN A 386 -4.36 11.89 -11.54
CA ASN A 386 -2.95 12.35 -11.55
C ASN A 386 -2.10 11.99 -10.29
N ASN A 387 -0.80 11.78 -10.51
CA ASN A 387 0.28 11.48 -9.55
C ASN A 387 0.29 10.12 -8.80
N GLN A 388 -0.78 9.33 -8.79
CA GLN A 388 -0.78 8.03 -8.07
C GLN A 388 -0.42 6.79 -8.92
N VAL A 389 0.29 7.00 -10.04
CA VAL A 389 0.64 5.95 -11.01
C VAL A 389 1.37 4.76 -10.37
N LYS A 390 2.40 5.05 -9.56
CA LYS A 390 3.22 4.03 -8.90
C LYS A 390 2.44 3.28 -7.82
N THR A 391 1.60 3.99 -7.04
CA THR A 391 0.76 3.39 -5.99
C THR A 391 -0.26 2.41 -6.56
N VAL A 392 -0.93 2.79 -7.66
CA VAL A 392 -1.87 1.90 -8.36
C VAL A 392 -1.15 0.69 -8.97
N ALA A 393 0.04 0.90 -9.54
CA ALA A 393 0.82 -0.20 -10.10
C ALA A 393 1.34 -1.15 -9.00
N LEU A 394 1.68 -0.62 -7.82
CA LEU A 394 2.11 -1.40 -6.66
C LEU A 394 0.94 -2.23 -6.10
N ASP A 395 -0.25 -1.65 -5.95
CA ASP A 395 -1.47 -2.39 -5.54
C ASP A 395 -1.81 -3.53 -6.52
N LYS A 396 -1.68 -3.29 -7.83
CA LYS A 396 -1.84 -4.36 -8.83
C LYS A 396 -0.78 -5.45 -8.68
N LEU A 397 0.46 -5.07 -8.43
CA LEU A 397 1.55 -6.02 -8.27
C LEU A 397 1.38 -6.84 -6.97
N GLU A 398 0.96 -6.21 -5.88
CA GLU A 398 0.62 -6.89 -4.63
C GLU A 398 -0.51 -7.92 -4.84
N LYS A 399 -1.60 -7.55 -5.51
CA LYS A 399 -2.69 -8.49 -5.85
C LYS A 399 -2.21 -9.65 -6.72
N TYR A 400 -1.30 -9.39 -7.66
CA TYR A 400 -0.65 -10.42 -8.46
C TYR A 400 0.19 -11.37 -7.58
N GLU A 401 0.96 -10.84 -6.61
CA GLU A 401 1.73 -11.65 -5.66
C GLU A 401 0.83 -12.52 -4.78
N TYR A 402 -0.27 -11.97 -4.24
CA TYR A 402 -1.27 -12.77 -3.52
C TYR A 402 -1.81 -13.91 -4.40
N ALA A 403 -2.18 -13.62 -5.65
CA ALA A 403 -2.71 -14.63 -6.55
C ALA A 403 -1.68 -15.74 -6.86
N LYS A 404 -0.43 -15.35 -7.14
CA LYS A 404 0.68 -16.28 -7.39
C LYS A 404 0.93 -17.17 -6.18
N GLU A 405 0.95 -16.59 -4.98
CA GLU A 405 1.19 -17.33 -3.75
C GLU A 405 0.06 -18.31 -3.43
N TRP A 406 -1.20 -17.90 -3.60
CA TRP A 406 -2.34 -18.79 -3.41
C TRP A 406 -2.36 -19.97 -4.38
N VAL A 407 -1.91 -19.80 -5.63
CA VAL A 407 -1.72 -20.92 -6.56
C VAL A 407 -0.68 -21.90 -6.05
N MET A 408 0.44 -21.40 -5.51
CA MET A 408 1.49 -22.24 -4.93
C MET A 408 0.99 -23.03 -3.71
N VAL A 409 0.28 -22.36 -2.79
CA VAL A 409 -0.30 -23.01 -1.60
C VAL A 409 -1.33 -24.07 -2.00
N ALA A 410 -2.21 -23.76 -2.96
CA ALA A 410 -3.18 -24.73 -3.48
C ALA A 410 -2.49 -25.97 -4.07
N ALA A 411 -1.41 -25.78 -4.83
CA ALA A 411 -0.63 -26.90 -5.36
C ALA A 411 0.02 -27.74 -4.24
N GLY A 412 0.61 -27.08 -3.23
CA GLY A 412 1.22 -27.79 -2.09
C GLY A 412 0.20 -28.59 -1.25
N PHE A 413 -1.05 -28.13 -1.15
CA PHE A 413 -2.11 -28.91 -0.50
C PHE A 413 -2.49 -30.16 -1.28
N LEU A 414 -2.41 -30.13 -2.61
CA LEU A 414 -2.62 -31.32 -3.43
C LEU A 414 -1.52 -32.36 -3.25
N ASP A 415 -0.29 -31.96 -2.93
CA ASP A 415 0.82 -32.89 -2.67
C ASP A 415 0.60 -33.74 -1.40
N ASN A 416 -0.31 -33.32 -0.51
CA ASN A 416 -0.70 -34.07 0.69
C ASN A 416 -1.78 -35.14 0.42
N ILE A 417 -2.25 -35.28 -0.82
CA ILE A 417 -3.31 -36.20 -1.20
C ILE A 417 -2.71 -37.41 -1.92
N ASP A 418 -3.04 -38.63 -1.48
CA ASP A 418 -2.59 -39.83 -2.17
C ASP A 418 -3.13 -39.88 -3.60
N SER A 419 -2.22 -40.12 -4.54
CA SER A 419 -2.49 -40.33 -5.96
C SER A 419 -3.43 -41.51 -6.25
N ASN A 420 -3.51 -42.51 -5.38
CA ASN A 420 -4.37 -43.68 -5.51
C ASN A 420 -5.72 -43.50 -4.78
N ASN A 421 -6.41 -42.38 -5.03
CA ASN A 421 -7.67 -42.07 -4.37
C ASN A 421 -8.90 -42.64 -5.10
N THR A 422 -9.93 -42.96 -4.32
CA THR A 422 -11.30 -43.11 -4.87
C THR A 422 -11.93 -41.73 -4.95
N TYR A 423 -12.68 -41.44 -6.01
CA TYR A 423 -13.36 -40.15 -6.15
C TYR A 423 -14.86 -40.29 -5.92
N VAL A 424 -15.49 -39.26 -5.37
CA VAL A 424 -16.92 -39.25 -5.05
C VAL A 424 -17.65 -38.05 -5.64
N SER A 425 -18.93 -38.23 -5.93
CA SER A 425 -19.82 -37.14 -6.33
C SER A 425 -20.35 -36.40 -5.11
N VAL A 426 -20.43 -35.07 -5.19
CA VAL A 426 -20.98 -34.20 -4.13
C VAL A 426 -22.30 -33.54 -4.51
N LYS A 427 -23.01 -34.05 -5.53
CA LYS A 427 -24.28 -33.46 -6.00
C LYS A 427 -25.34 -33.35 -4.90
N ASP A 428 -25.35 -34.30 -3.96
CA ASP A 428 -26.30 -34.33 -2.85
C ASP A 428 -26.13 -33.14 -1.89
N TYR A 429 -25.00 -32.43 -1.95
CA TYR A 429 -24.74 -31.23 -1.15
C TYR A 429 -25.21 -29.93 -1.81
N ALA A 430 -25.77 -29.98 -3.02
CA ALA A 430 -26.19 -28.78 -3.76
C ALA A 430 -27.23 -27.95 -2.98
N ASP A 431 -28.27 -28.58 -2.45
CA ASP A 431 -29.35 -27.89 -1.72
C ASP A 431 -28.84 -27.27 -0.42
N SER A 432 -27.97 -27.98 0.31
CA SER A 432 -27.30 -27.45 1.51
C SER A 432 -26.43 -26.25 1.17
N ALA A 433 -25.58 -26.35 0.14
CA ALA A 433 -24.73 -25.25 -0.30
C ALA A 433 -25.54 -24.02 -0.72
N TYR A 434 -26.63 -24.23 -1.46
CA TYR A 434 -27.54 -23.15 -1.85
C TYR A 434 -28.18 -22.48 -0.63
N THR A 435 -28.63 -23.28 0.35
CA THR A 435 -29.26 -22.77 1.57
C THR A 435 -28.31 -21.90 2.37
N THR A 436 -27.07 -22.35 2.59
CA THR A 436 -26.05 -21.55 3.30
C THR A 436 -25.67 -20.28 2.54
N LEU A 437 -25.63 -20.32 1.21
CA LEU A 437 -25.45 -19.10 0.39
C LEU A 437 -26.58 -18.08 0.58
N GLN A 438 -27.84 -18.53 0.73
CA GLN A 438 -28.96 -17.64 1.05
C GLN A 438 -28.81 -17.00 2.43
N GLU A 439 -28.22 -17.71 3.39
CA GLU A 439 -27.94 -17.15 4.73
C GLU A 439 -26.92 -16.02 4.69
N ILE A 440 -25.89 -16.10 3.83
CA ILE A 440 -24.98 -14.97 3.60
C ILE A 440 -25.78 -13.75 3.10
N GLY A 441 -26.72 -13.94 2.17
CA GLY A 441 -27.56 -12.87 1.65
C GLY A 441 -28.42 -12.21 2.74
N LYS A 442 -28.91 -12.98 3.72
CA LYS A 442 -29.66 -12.44 4.88
C LYS A 442 -28.77 -11.63 5.83
N SER A 443 -27.47 -11.85 5.79
CA SER A 443 -26.47 -11.18 6.64
C SER A 443 -25.85 -9.93 6.00
N GLU A 444 -26.36 -9.47 4.86
CA GLU A 444 -25.79 -8.34 4.10
C GLU A 444 -25.69 -7.05 4.93
N GLU A 445 -26.68 -6.75 5.78
CA GLU A 445 -26.63 -5.57 6.65
C GLU A 445 -25.47 -5.65 7.65
N ALA A 446 -25.26 -6.81 8.27
CA ALA A 446 -24.17 -7.02 9.21
C ALA A 446 -22.80 -6.96 8.50
N ILE A 447 -22.70 -7.53 7.30
CA ILE A 447 -21.49 -7.48 6.47
C ILE A 447 -21.11 -6.03 6.14
N ASN A 448 -22.09 -5.20 5.76
CA ASN A 448 -21.86 -3.81 5.38
C ASN A 448 -21.47 -2.89 6.55
N LYS A 449 -21.62 -3.32 7.80
CA LYS A 449 -21.17 -2.59 9.00
C LYS A 449 -19.71 -2.87 9.36
N LEU A 450 -19.08 -3.88 8.75
CA LEU A 450 -17.72 -4.28 9.07
C LEU A 450 -16.69 -3.28 8.52
N GLU A 451 -15.55 -3.20 9.20
CA GLU A 451 -14.41 -2.39 8.78
C GLU A 451 -13.96 -2.73 7.34
N PRO A 452 -13.52 -1.75 6.53
CA PRO A 452 -13.21 -1.95 5.10
C PRO A 452 -12.24 -3.10 4.81
N LYS A 453 -11.23 -3.29 5.68
CA LYS A 453 -10.27 -4.40 5.55
C LYS A 453 -10.93 -5.77 5.72
N LYS A 454 -11.87 -5.90 6.67
CA LYS A 454 -12.66 -7.12 6.88
C LYS A 454 -13.63 -7.35 5.73
N LEU A 455 -14.23 -6.28 5.21
CA LEU A 455 -15.12 -6.35 4.05
C LEU A 455 -14.40 -6.95 2.84
N GLN A 456 -13.18 -6.49 2.54
CA GLN A 456 -12.38 -7.01 1.43
C GLN A 456 -12.07 -8.51 1.58
N GLU A 457 -11.80 -8.98 2.79
CA GLU A 457 -11.60 -10.40 3.07
C GLU A 457 -12.89 -11.21 2.84
N LEU A 458 -14.03 -10.72 3.32
CA LEU A 458 -15.32 -11.37 3.11
C LEU A 458 -15.73 -11.37 1.65
N GLU A 459 -15.51 -10.30 0.89
CA GLU A 459 -15.79 -10.23 -0.55
C GLU A 459 -15.08 -11.36 -1.31
N ARG A 460 -13.81 -11.63 -1.00
CA ARG A 460 -13.05 -12.75 -1.59
C ARG A 460 -13.71 -14.09 -1.29
N LYS A 461 -14.14 -14.32 -0.04
CA LYS A 461 -14.75 -15.58 0.38
C LYS A 461 -16.17 -15.76 -0.16
N ILE A 462 -16.96 -14.68 -0.21
CA ILE A 462 -18.28 -14.66 -0.85
C ILE A 462 -18.17 -14.94 -2.35
N PHE A 463 -17.15 -14.38 -3.02
CA PHE A 463 -16.81 -14.74 -4.39
C PHE A 463 -16.50 -16.24 -4.51
N GLY A 464 -15.64 -16.77 -3.65
CA GLY A 464 -15.30 -18.19 -3.60
C GLY A 464 -16.52 -19.09 -3.40
N ALA A 465 -17.41 -18.75 -2.46
CA ALA A 465 -18.63 -19.50 -2.17
C ALA A 465 -19.58 -19.56 -3.38
N LYS A 466 -19.77 -18.44 -4.08
CA LYS A 466 -20.62 -18.36 -5.29
C LYS A 466 -19.99 -19.10 -6.48
N GLU A 467 -18.70 -18.90 -6.70
CA GLU A 467 -18.00 -19.49 -7.84
C GLU A 467 -17.85 -21.01 -7.70
N SER A 468 -17.55 -21.50 -6.50
CA SER A 468 -17.53 -22.95 -6.23
C SER A 468 -18.89 -23.60 -6.45
N TYR A 469 -19.98 -22.96 -6.00
CA TYR A 469 -21.34 -23.44 -6.28
C TYR A 469 -21.61 -23.57 -7.78
N ASN A 470 -21.28 -22.53 -8.56
CA ASN A 470 -21.46 -22.53 -10.01
C ASN A 470 -20.64 -23.61 -10.72
N LYS A 471 -19.51 -24.02 -10.14
CA LYS A 471 -18.66 -25.13 -10.62
C LYS A 471 -19.17 -26.51 -10.21
N GLY A 472 -20.18 -26.60 -9.35
CA GLY A 472 -20.61 -27.86 -8.75
C GLY A 472 -19.70 -28.35 -7.63
N TRP A 473 -18.80 -27.49 -7.13
CA TRP A 473 -17.95 -27.75 -5.97
C TRP A 473 -18.72 -27.42 -4.69
N TYR A 474 -19.84 -28.12 -4.48
CA TYR A 474 -20.82 -27.79 -3.44
C TYR A 474 -20.24 -27.88 -2.02
N LEU A 475 -19.32 -28.82 -1.77
CA LEU A 475 -18.65 -28.92 -0.48
C LEU A 475 -17.74 -27.71 -0.21
N THR A 476 -16.99 -27.23 -1.20
CA THR A 476 -16.20 -25.99 -1.09
C THR A 476 -17.08 -24.78 -0.88
N SER A 477 -18.23 -24.73 -1.56
CA SER A 477 -19.21 -23.65 -1.39
C SER A 477 -19.74 -23.62 0.05
N LEU A 478 -20.01 -24.79 0.64
CA LEU A 478 -20.35 -24.91 2.05
C LEU A 478 -19.24 -24.40 2.96
N TYR A 479 -17.98 -24.76 2.72
CA TYR A 479 -16.84 -24.33 3.55
C TYR A 479 -16.61 -22.81 3.52
N GLU A 480 -16.63 -22.22 2.33
CA GLU A 480 -16.49 -20.76 2.19
C GLU A 480 -17.66 -20.04 2.84
N SER A 481 -18.88 -20.55 2.65
CA SER A 481 -20.09 -19.96 3.25
C SER A 481 -20.08 -20.07 4.77
N ALA A 482 -19.71 -21.24 5.28
CA ALA A 482 -19.50 -21.51 6.71
C ALA A 482 -18.48 -20.54 7.31
N THR A 483 -17.40 -20.24 6.59
CA THR A 483 -16.39 -19.27 7.03
C THR A 483 -16.94 -17.86 7.10
N VAL A 484 -17.64 -17.41 6.04
CA VAL A 484 -18.26 -16.07 6.01
C VAL A 484 -19.23 -15.90 7.18
N LEU A 485 -20.13 -16.86 7.38
CA LEU A 485 -21.09 -16.82 8.48
C LEU A 485 -20.42 -16.89 9.84
N GLY A 486 -19.30 -17.62 9.97
CA GLY A 486 -18.52 -17.68 11.21
C GLY A 486 -17.97 -16.31 11.61
N ILE A 487 -17.35 -15.61 10.67
CA ILE A 487 -16.83 -14.24 10.87
C ILE A 487 -17.97 -13.28 11.20
N VAL A 488 -19.07 -13.31 10.44
CA VAL A 488 -20.21 -12.41 10.67
C VAL A 488 -20.83 -12.65 12.04
N ASN A 489 -21.09 -13.90 12.41
CA ASN A 489 -21.70 -14.25 13.70
C ASN A 489 -20.78 -13.88 14.88
N ALA A 490 -19.47 -14.07 14.73
CA ALA A 490 -18.50 -13.61 15.73
C ALA A 490 -18.56 -12.09 15.91
N ASN A 491 -18.62 -11.32 14.81
CA ASN A 491 -18.70 -9.86 14.89
C ASN A 491 -20.02 -9.38 15.51
N ILE A 492 -21.16 -9.95 15.13
CA ILE A 492 -22.46 -9.66 15.76
C ILE A 492 -22.41 -9.96 17.26
N LEU A 493 -21.79 -11.07 17.67
CA LEU A 493 -21.67 -11.43 19.08
C LEU A 493 -20.80 -10.43 19.86
N MET A 494 -19.78 -9.85 19.24
CA MET A 494 -18.90 -8.85 19.88
C MET A 494 -19.56 -7.49 20.05
N GLU A 495 -20.59 -7.17 19.29
CA GLU A 495 -21.25 -5.87 19.36
C GLU A 495 -21.74 -5.58 20.79
N ASN A 496 -21.25 -4.46 21.34
CA ASN A 496 -21.60 -3.96 22.68
C ASN A 496 -21.27 -4.89 23.86
N LYS A 497 -20.35 -5.86 23.70
CA LYS A 497 -19.92 -6.74 24.79
C LYS A 497 -18.54 -6.40 25.33
N SER A 498 -18.39 -6.47 26.65
CA SER A 498 -17.11 -6.34 27.34
C SER A 498 -16.30 -7.64 27.32
N TYR A 499 -14.99 -7.54 27.59
CA TYR A 499 -14.13 -8.71 27.75
C TYR A 499 -14.68 -9.70 28.78
N SER A 500 -15.18 -9.22 29.93
CA SER A 500 -15.74 -10.05 31.00
C SER A 500 -16.97 -10.85 30.57
N GLU A 501 -17.69 -10.39 29.55
CA GLU A 501 -18.84 -11.11 29.00
C GLU A 501 -18.42 -12.10 27.90
N LEU A 502 -17.38 -11.75 27.12
CA LEU A 502 -16.92 -12.55 25.98
C LEU A 502 -16.02 -13.72 26.40
N GLU A 503 -15.12 -13.54 27.37
CA GLU A 503 -14.15 -14.58 27.79
C GLU A 503 -14.84 -15.90 28.20
N PRO A 504 -15.89 -15.90 29.04
CA PRO A 504 -16.58 -17.15 29.40
C PRO A 504 -17.21 -17.85 28.20
N ILE A 505 -17.80 -17.09 27.27
CA ILE A 505 -18.43 -17.63 26.05
C ILE A 505 -17.39 -18.32 25.17
N VAL A 506 -16.22 -17.70 24.99
CA VAL A 506 -15.12 -18.30 24.22
C VAL A 506 -14.65 -19.60 24.86
N ILE A 507 -14.45 -19.60 26.19
CA ILE A 507 -13.99 -20.79 26.92
C ILE A 507 -14.99 -21.95 26.81
N GLU A 508 -16.27 -21.69 27.04
CA GLU A 508 -17.33 -22.71 26.96
C GLU A 508 -17.45 -23.30 25.56
N LYS A 509 -17.38 -22.44 24.54
CA LYS A 509 -17.50 -22.86 23.14
C LYS A 509 -16.27 -23.65 22.67
N ILE A 510 -15.06 -23.30 23.13
CA ILE A 510 -13.84 -24.12 22.92
C ILE A 510 -14.06 -25.53 23.50
N GLN A 511 -14.46 -25.63 24.77
CA GLN A 511 -14.64 -26.92 25.44
C GLN A 511 -15.69 -27.79 24.73
N THR A 512 -16.79 -27.16 24.30
CA THR A 512 -17.87 -27.85 23.56
C THR A 512 -17.34 -28.43 22.25
N LEU A 513 -16.62 -27.63 21.46
CA LEU A 513 -16.08 -28.08 20.18
C LEU A 513 -15.01 -29.17 20.35
N GLU A 514 -14.15 -29.07 21.37
CA GLU A 514 -13.17 -30.13 21.70
C GLU A 514 -13.84 -31.46 22.01
N ASN A 515 -14.90 -31.45 22.83
CA ASN A 515 -15.63 -32.67 23.19
C ASN A 515 -16.32 -33.29 21.97
N ASN A 516 -16.99 -32.47 21.15
CA ASN A 516 -17.65 -32.90 19.93
C ASN A 516 -16.68 -33.58 18.94
N MET A 517 -15.48 -33.02 18.77
CA MET A 517 -14.46 -33.62 17.91
C MET A 517 -13.92 -34.92 18.51
N LYS A 518 -13.65 -34.96 19.82
CA LYS A 518 -13.15 -36.14 20.51
C LYS A 518 -14.11 -37.33 20.44
N ASP A 519 -15.42 -37.09 20.59
CA ASP A 519 -16.45 -38.14 20.58
C ASP A 519 -16.63 -38.80 19.21
N SER A 520 -16.33 -38.08 18.12
CA SER A 520 -16.46 -38.60 16.75
C SER A 520 -15.40 -39.64 16.34
N ASN A 521 -14.26 -39.66 17.04
CA ASN A 521 -13.05 -40.38 16.63
C ASN A 521 -12.58 -40.07 15.18
N ILE A 522 -12.96 -38.90 14.66
CA ILE A 522 -12.55 -38.35 13.36
C ILE A 522 -11.59 -37.19 13.58
N GLN A 523 -10.62 -37.05 12.68
CA GLN A 523 -9.63 -35.97 12.70
C GLN A 523 -10.02 -34.86 11.72
N TYR A 524 -10.59 -33.78 12.24
CA TYR A 524 -11.03 -32.60 11.48
C TYR A 524 -9.88 -31.62 11.31
N VAL A 525 -9.10 -31.75 10.23
CA VAL A 525 -7.84 -31.02 10.01
C VAL A 525 -8.03 -29.51 10.18
N TRP A 526 -8.97 -28.90 9.43
CA TRP A 526 -9.10 -27.44 9.44
C TRP A 526 -9.78 -26.91 10.69
N SER A 527 -10.83 -27.58 11.18
CA SER A 527 -11.48 -27.21 12.43
C SER A 527 -10.48 -27.20 13.60
N GLU A 528 -9.65 -28.24 13.69
CA GLU A 528 -8.66 -28.39 14.75
C GLU A 528 -7.56 -27.31 14.66
N LEU A 529 -7.07 -27.01 13.45
CA LEU A 529 -6.11 -25.91 13.23
C LEU A 529 -6.66 -24.55 13.66
N TYR A 530 -7.89 -24.22 13.26
CA TYR A 530 -8.53 -22.95 13.62
C TYR A 530 -8.86 -22.89 15.11
N LEU A 531 -9.26 -24.00 15.74
CA LEU A 531 -9.48 -24.06 17.18
C LEU A 531 -8.18 -23.84 17.96
N ASN A 532 -7.08 -24.45 17.53
CA ASN A 532 -5.77 -24.26 18.16
C ASN A 532 -5.30 -22.80 18.00
N HIS A 533 -5.58 -22.16 16.87
CA HIS A 533 -5.31 -20.73 16.68
C HIS A 533 -6.22 -19.84 17.54
N SER A 534 -7.49 -20.21 17.72
CA SER A 534 -8.39 -19.53 18.64
C SER A 534 -7.85 -19.57 20.08
N LYS A 535 -7.34 -20.74 20.53
CA LYS A 535 -6.72 -20.90 21.87
C LYS A 535 -5.44 -20.07 22.01
N TYR A 536 -4.61 -19.98 20.97
CA TYR A 536 -3.43 -19.10 20.94
C TYR A 536 -3.84 -17.67 21.29
N PHE A 537 -4.82 -17.13 20.57
CA PHE A 537 -5.29 -15.76 20.75
C PHE A 537 -6.03 -15.55 22.07
N LEU A 538 -6.72 -16.57 22.60
CA LEU A 538 -7.30 -16.49 23.94
C LEU A 538 -6.22 -16.37 25.01
N ASN A 539 -5.14 -17.14 24.90
CA ASN A 539 -4.02 -17.08 25.83
C ASN A 539 -3.24 -15.76 25.70
N GLU A 540 -3.06 -15.27 24.47
CA GLU A 540 -2.50 -13.95 24.20
C GLU A 540 -3.36 -12.84 24.84
N ALA A 541 -4.68 -12.93 24.71
CA ALA A 541 -5.62 -11.98 25.32
C ALA A 541 -5.51 -11.99 26.85
N LYS A 542 -5.40 -13.18 27.47
CA LYS A 542 -5.19 -13.32 28.92
C LYS A 542 -3.84 -12.74 29.36
N PHE A 543 -2.80 -12.95 28.56
CA PHE A 543 -1.48 -12.40 28.81
C PHE A 543 -1.51 -10.87 28.79
N TYR A 544 -2.05 -10.25 27.74
CA TYR A 544 -2.14 -8.79 27.66
C TYR A 544 -3.09 -8.21 28.72
N LYS A 545 -4.14 -8.95 29.11
CA LYS A 545 -5.00 -8.57 30.22
C LYS A 545 -4.22 -8.50 31.52
N SER A 546 -3.33 -9.46 31.79
CA SER A 546 -2.47 -9.44 32.97
C SER A 546 -1.47 -8.28 33.00
N GLN A 547 -1.17 -7.70 31.82
CA GLN A 547 -0.33 -6.51 31.68
C GLN A 547 -1.12 -5.19 31.70
N ASN A 548 -2.44 -5.25 31.91
CA ASN A 548 -3.39 -4.13 31.76
C ASN A 548 -3.36 -3.49 30.35
N ASN A 549 -2.96 -4.23 29.32
CA ASN A 549 -3.00 -3.75 27.94
C ASN A 549 -4.36 -4.10 27.30
N ILE A 550 -5.32 -3.19 27.42
CA ILE A 550 -6.72 -3.40 27.02
C ILE A 550 -6.86 -3.59 25.50
N VAL A 551 -6.05 -2.88 24.70
CA VAL A 551 -6.12 -2.93 23.23
C VAL A 551 -5.80 -4.32 22.71
N TYR A 552 -4.61 -4.81 23.06
CA TYR A 552 -4.18 -6.13 22.66
C TYR A 552 -5.07 -7.21 23.27
N THR A 553 -5.55 -7.02 24.50
CA THR A 553 -6.52 -7.91 25.13
C THR A 553 -7.80 -8.08 24.30
N LEU A 554 -8.42 -6.97 23.88
CA LEU A 554 -9.66 -7.00 23.10
C LEU A 554 -9.43 -7.50 21.68
N ASN A 555 -8.34 -7.09 21.03
CA ASN A 555 -8.00 -7.53 19.67
C ASN A 555 -7.70 -9.03 19.62
N SER A 556 -6.91 -9.55 20.56
CA SER A 556 -6.62 -10.98 20.64
C SER A 556 -7.89 -11.76 21.00
N LEU A 557 -8.75 -11.26 21.89
CA LEU A 557 -10.02 -11.95 22.18
C LEU A 557 -10.95 -11.97 20.97
N ALA A 558 -11.02 -10.88 20.21
CA ALA A 558 -11.79 -10.80 18.98
C ALA A 558 -11.31 -11.82 17.93
N SER A 559 -9.99 -11.86 17.69
CA SER A 559 -9.37 -12.86 16.81
C SER A 559 -9.65 -14.28 17.28
N SER A 560 -9.57 -14.54 18.59
CA SER A 560 -9.91 -15.83 19.19
C SER A 560 -11.34 -16.26 18.86
N LEU A 561 -12.31 -15.36 19.03
CA LEU A 561 -13.72 -15.63 18.79
C LEU A 561 -14.02 -15.87 17.30
N GLU A 562 -13.46 -15.06 16.40
CA GLU A 562 -13.61 -15.24 14.96
C GLU A 562 -13.10 -16.60 14.49
N LEU A 563 -11.90 -16.99 14.95
CA LEU A 563 -11.30 -18.30 14.63
C LEU A 563 -12.08 -19.45 15.27
N LEU A 564 -12.71 -19.24 16.43
CA LEU A 564 -13.54 -20.26 17.07
C LEU A 564 -14.83 -20.52 16.31
N TYR A 565 -15.50 -19.47 15.85
CA TYR A 565 -16.69 -19.60 15.01
C TYR A 565 -16.35 -20.22 13.66
N LEU A 566 -15.18 -19.88 13.11
CA LEU A 566 -14.66 -20.53 11.92
C LEU A 566 -14.45 -22.03 12.14
N ALA A 567 -13.76 -22.41 13.22
CA ALA A 567 -13.53 -23.81 13.57
C ALA A 567 -14.84 -24.59 13.73
N ASP A 568 -15.80 -24.05 14.48
CA ASP A 568 -17.10 -24.69 14.74
C ASP A 568 -17.95 -24.89 13.47
N ASN A 569 -17.98 -23.89 12.60
CA ASN A 569 -18.72 -23.98 11.35
C ASN A 569 -18.05 -24.97 10.37
N LEU A 570 -16.71 -25.01 10.33
CA LEU A 570 -15.98 -25.99 9.54
C LEU A 570 -16.13 -27.41 10.10
N TYR A 571 -16.15 -27.59 11.42
CA TYR A 571 -16.51 -28.86 12.05
C TYR A 571 -17.89 -29.33 11.61
N SER A 572 -18.88 -28.44 11.62
CA SER A 572 -20.25 -28.75 11.21
C SER A 572 -20.31 -29.16 9.73
N ALA A 573 -19.58 -28.48 8.86
CA ALA A 573 -19.48 -28.83 7.44
C ALA A 573 -18.74 -30.17 7.20
N SER A 574 -17.60 -30.38 7.87
CA SER A 574 -16.81 -31.61 7.78
C SER A 574 -17.58 -32.81 8.32
N SER A 575 -18.14 -32.71 9.53
CA SER A 575 -18.82 -33.83 10.23
C SER A 575 -19.97 -34.38 9.40
N ASN A 576 -20.80 -33.50 8.84
CA ASN A 576 -21.87 -33.90 7.94
C ASN A 576 -21.34 -34.68 6.73
N PHE A 577 -20.20 -34.28 6.16
CA PHE A 577 -19.57 -35.04 5.08
C PHE A 577 -19.03 -36.39 5.55
N TYR A 578 -18.30 -36.45 6.65
CA TYR A 578 -17.75 -37.70 7.17
C TYR A 578 -18.83 -38.74 7.46
N ASP A 579 -19.98 -38.33 8.00
CA ASP A 579 -21.09 -39.22 8.34
C ASP A 579 -21.76 -39.83 7.10
N ASN A 580 -21.80 -39.09 5.98
CA ASN A 580 -22.54 -39.46 4.79
C ASN A 580 -21.65 -39.90 3.61
N ARG A 581 -20.33 -39.66 3.63
CA ARG A 581 -19.45 -39.91 2.47
C ARG A 581 -19.42 -41.38 2.01
N ALA A 582 -19.66 -42.33 2.91
CA ALA A 582 -19.68 -43.75 2.58
C ALA A 582 -20.84 -44.15 1.64
N THR A 583 -21.92 -43.35 1.61
CA THR A 583 -23.09 -43.60 0.75
C THR A 583 -23.02 -42.86 -0.59
N LEU A 584 -22.02 -42.00 -0.80
CA LEU A 584 -21.89 -41.20 -2.01
C LEU A 584 -21.52 -42.05 -3.23
N GLU A 585 -22.01 -41.63 -4.39
CA GLU A 585 -21.70 -42.25 -5.67
C GLU A 585 -20.20 -42.11 -6.00
N LYS A 586 -19.54 -43.25 -6.29
CA LYS A 586 -18.13 -43.27 -6.72
C LYS A 586 -18.02 -42.83 -8.18
N VAL A 587 -17.04 -41.97 -8.46
CA VAL A 587 -16.76 -41.45 -9.80
C VAL A 587 -15.60 -42.23 -10.42
N ILE A 588 -15.80 -42.73 -11.65
CA ILE A 588 -14.74 -43.40 -12.42
C ILE A 588 -13.92 -42.31 -13.15
N VAL A 589 -12.67 -42.14 -12.75
CA VAL A 589 -11.71 -41.24 -13.41
C VAL A 589 -10.85 -42.08 -14.37
N THR A 590 -11.00 -41.90 -15.69
CA THR A 590 -10.22 -42.63 -16.71
C THR A 590 -8.79 -42.07 -16.88
N ALA A 591 -7.88 -42.84 -17.48
CA ALA A 591 -6.48 -42.44 -17.68
C ALA A 591 -6.30 -41.19 -18.58
N GLU A 592 -7.22 -40.95 -19.54
CA GLU A 592 -7.31 -39.69 -20.32
C GLU A 592 -7.60 -38.48 -19.41
N ASN A 593 -8.31 -38.68 -18.30
CA ASN A 593 -8.56 -37.64 -17.28
C ASN A 593 -7.36 -37.44 -16.33
N GLN A 594 -6.36 -38.34 -16.34
CA GLN A 594 -5.19 -38.31 -15.45
C GLN A 594 -3.88 -37.83 -16.13
N GLU A 595 -3.80 -37.73 -17.46
CA GLU A 595 -2.57 -37.36 -18.18
C GLU A 595 -2.03 -35.93 -17.91
N ASN A 596 -2.74 -35.10 -17.15
CA ASN A 596 -2.30 -33.75 -16.78
C ASN A 596 -1.37 -33.71 -15.54
N LYS A 597 -0.40 -34.63 -15.44
CA LYS A 597 0.78 -34.45 -14.57
C LYS A 597 1.80 -33.54 -15.24
N GLY A 598 1.39 -32.31 -15.54
CA GLY A 598 2.33 -31.24 -15.88
C GLY A 598 3.08 -30.82 -14.62
N THR A 599 4.41 -30.95 -14.64
CA THR A 599 5.28 -30.26 -13.70
C THR A 599 5.08 -28.75 -13.87
N VAL A 600 4.87 -28.04 -12.77
CA VAL A 600 5.02 -26.58 -12.75
C VAL A 600 6.50 -26.30 -12.93
N THR A 601 6.95 -26.18 -14.17
CA THR A 601 8.35 -25.89 -14.47
C THR A 601 8.67 -24.45 -14.11
N THR A 602 9.28 -24.25 -12.95
CA THR A 602 10.12 -23.07 -12.73
C THR A 602 11.36 -23.18 -13.63
N LYS A 603 11.56 -22.15 -14.47
CA LYS A 603 12.63 -21.95 -15.48
C LYS A 603 12.40 -22.64 -16.83
N ALA A 604 11.90 -21.86 -17.78
CA ALA A 604 12.11 -22.13 -19.21
C ALA A 604 13.47 -21.55 -19.63
N SER A 605 14.42 -22.44 -19.96
CA SER A 605 15.57 -22.11 -20.78
C SER A 605 15.13 -22.09 -22.25
N PHE A 606 15.19 -20.93 -22.88
CA PHE A 606 14.76 -20.74 -24.27
C PHE A 606 15.80 -21.26 -25.27
N ASN A 607 15.37 -22.12 -26.18
CA ASN A 607 16.11 -22.47 -27.39
C ASN A 607 15.16 -22.35 -28.59
N PHE A 608 15.34 -21.32 -29.41
CA PHE A 608 14.47 -21.08 -30.58
C PHE A 608 15.13 -21.55 -31.88
N GLY A 609 14.31 -22.19 -32.73
CA GLY A 609 14.64 -22.55 -34.10
C GLY A 609 15.02 -21.33 -34.94
N PHE A 610 16.29 -21.30 -35.35
CA PHE A 610 17.01 -20.21 -36.00
C PHE A 610 16.43 -19.73 -37.34
N LEU A 611 15.51 -20.49 -37.97
CA LEU A 611 15.08 -20.21 -39.35
C LEU A 611 13.87 -19.26 -39.47
N TYR A 612 12.95 -19.25 -38.50
CA TYR A 612 11.80 -18.34 -38.50
C TYR A 612 12.16 -16.93 -38.02
N ILE A 613 13.16 -16.82 -37.15
CA ILE A 613 13.69 -15.56 -36.64
C ILE A 613 14.25 -14.69 -37.77
N VAL A 614 14.93 -15.27 -38.76
CA VAL A 614 15.54 -14.49 -39.85
C VAL A 614 14.49 -13.83 -40.74
N ILE A 615 13.38 -14.51 -41.03
CA ILE A 615 12.32 -13.95 -41.88
C ILE A 615 11.58 -12.81 -41.15
N ILE A 616 11.33 -13.00 -39.84
CA ILE A 616 10.69 -11.97 -39.01
C ILE A 616 11.64 -10.78 -38.79
N ILE A 617 12.95 -11.00 -38.59
CA ILE A 617 13.93 -9.92 -38.48
C ILE A 617 14.00 -9.10 -39.76
N VAL A 618 13.99 -9.73 -40.94
CA VAL A 618 14.03 -8.99 -42.21
C VAL A 618 12.73 -8.19 -42.43
N ALA A 619 11.57 -8.76 -42.10
CA ALA A 619 10.29 -8.05 -42.18
C ALA A 619 10.23 -6.88 -41.18
N LEU A 620 10.69 -7.08 -39.94
CA LEU A 620 10.77 -6.04 -38.92
C LEU A 620 11.86 -4.99 -39.23
N PHE A 621 12.91 -5.35 -39.96
CA PHE A 621 13.94 -4.41 -40.40
C PHE A 621 13.43 -3.50 -41.53
N ILE A 622 12.65 -4.03 -42.46
CA ILE A 622 11.99 -3.23 -43.50
C ILE A 622 10.92 -2.33 -42.87
N LEU A 623 10.13 -2.86 -41.94
CA LEU A 623 9.13 -2.09 -41.20
C LEU A 623 9.78 -1.00 -40.35
N SER A 624 10.90 -1.29 -39.69
CA SER A 624 11.64 -0.30 -38.89
C SER A 624 12.26 0.78 -39.74
N ILE A 625 12.75 0.50 -40.96
CA ILE A 625 13.21 1.54 -41.89
C ILE A 625 12.05 2.45 -42.32
N ILE A 626 10.87 1.91 -42.57
CA ILE A 626 9.67 2.69 -42.93
C ILE A 626 9.21 3.56 -41.75
N VAL A 627 9.19 2.99 -40.55
CA VAL A 627 8.85 3.70 -39.31
C VAL A 627 9.91 4.74 -38.96
N ILE A 628 11.20 4.45 -39.11
CA ILE A 628 12.29 5.41 -38.91
C ILE A 628 12.22 6.53 -39.95
N TYR A 629 11.86 6.23 -41.20
CA TYR A 629 11.64 7.25 -42.23
C TYR A 629 10.45 8.16 -41.86
N PHE A 630 9.33 7.59 -41.37
CA PHE A 630 8.18 8.38 -40.91
C PHE A 630 8.46 9.17 -39.63
N ILE A 631 9.13 8.56 -38.63
CA ILE A 631 9.55 9.22 -37.40
C ILE A 631 10.57 10.32 -37.70
N ALA A 632 11.53 10.11 -38.60
CA ALA A 632 12.47 11.16 -39.01
C ALA A 632 11.75 12.31 -39.73
N LYS A 633 10.75 12.02 -40.57
CA LYS A 633 9.95 13.02 -41.29
C LYS A 633 8.98 13.78 -40.38
N ILE A 634 8.54 13.18 -39.27
CA ILE A 634 7.69 13.82 -38.24
C ILE A 634 8.56 14.61 -37.25
N LYS A 635 9.69 14.05 -36.80
CA LYS A 635 10.61 14.66 -35.83
C LYS A 635 11.26 15.95 -36.34
N ASP A 636 11.53 16.04 -37.65
CA ASP A 636 12.10 17.26 -38.25
C ASP A 636 11.06 18.40 -38.39
N LYS A 637 9.76 18.13 -38.13
CA LYS A 637 8.69 19.15 -38.14
C LYS A 637 8.19 19.57 -36.76
N THR A 638 8.50 18.83 -35.69
CA THR A 638 7.94 19.08 -34.35
C THR A 638 8.93 19.59 -33.30
N GLU A 639 10.24 19.45 -33.50
CA GLU A 639 11.23 19.93 -32.52
C GLU A 639 11.50 21.44 -32.65
N ASN A 640 11.43 22.15 -31.51
CA ASN A 640 11.71 23.58 -31.45
C ASN A 640 13.19 23.86 -31.80
N LYS A 641 13.44 24.83 -32.70
CA LYS A 641 14.78 25.18 -33.20
C LYS A 641 15.79 25.46 -32.08
N VAL A 642 15.38 26.15 -31.01
CA VAL A 642 16.25 26.50 -29.88
C VAL A 642 16.70 25.25 -29.11
N PHE A 643 15.79 24.30 -28.88
CA PHE A 643 16.10 23.02 -28.24
C PHE A 643 17.06 22.17 -29.10
N LYS A 644 16.88 22.17 -30.43
CA LYS A 644 17.76 21.47 -31.38
C LYS A 644 19.18 22.04 -31.36
N ASP A 645 19.32 23.37 -31.32
CA ASP A 645 20.60 24.06 -31.31
C ASP A 645 21.39 23.80 -30.00
N VAL A 646 20.73 23.90 -28.84
CA VAL A 646 21.38 23.62 -27.53
C VAL A 646 21.83 22.16 -27.43
N ASN A 647 21.01 21.20 -27.88
CA ASN A 647 21.41 19.79 -27.88
C ASN A 647 22.59 19.53 -28.82
N LYS A 648 22.65 20.20 -29.98
CA LYS A 648 23.79 20.10 -30.90
C LYS A 648 25.07 20.60 -30.26
N GLU A 649 25.02 21.72 -29.53
CA GLU A 649 26.18 22.23 -28.76
C GLU A 649 26.62 21.24 -27.67
N ILE A 650 25.68 20.65 -26.93
CA ILE A 650 25.96 19.61 -25.92
C ILE A 650 26.68 18.42 -26.55
N THR A 651 26.19 17.93 -27.69
CA THR A 651 26.81 16.81 -28.41
C THR A 651 28.23 17.13 -28.84
N VAL A 652 28.49 18.35 -29.33
CA VAL A 652 29.84 18.79 -29.70
C VAL A 652 30.79 18.75 -28.50
N ILE A 653 30.37 19.28 -27.34
CA ILE A 653 31.19 19.27 -26.12
C ILE A 653 31.43 17.85 -25.60
N LYS A 654 30.40 16.98 -25.61
CA LYS A 654 30.56 15.56 -25.26
C LYS A 654 31.55 14.85 -26.17
N ASN A 655 31.55 15.16 -27.47
CA ASN A 655 32.53 14.61 -28.41
C ASN A 655 33.95 15.12 -28.13
N TYR A 656 34.12 16.37 -27.71
CA TYR A 656 35.42 16.90 -27.30
C TYR A 656 35.93 16.25 -26.01
N LEU A 657 35.06 16.00 -25.01
CA LEU A 657 35.41 15.22 -23.83
C LEU A 657 35.87 13.80 -24.20
N LEU A 658 35.14 13.13 -25.10
CA LEU A 658 35.48 11.79 -25.55
C LEU A 658 36.83 11.75 -26.30
N ASP A 659 37.09 12.72 -27.17
CA ASP A 659 38.36 12.84 -27.89
C ASP A 659 39.53 13.16 -26.93
N LEU A 660 39.29 14.02 -25.95
CA LEU A 660 40.27 14.34 -24.89
C LEU A 660 40.62 13.10 -24.06
N ASP A 661 39.62 12.34 -23.62
CA ASP A 661 39.79 11.09 -22.88
C ASP A 661 40.58 10.06 -23.71
N LYS A 662 40.28 9.92 -25.01
CA LYS A 662 41.03 9.04 -25.91
C LYS A 662 42.50 9.46 -26.08
N LYS A 663 42.76 10.77 -26.21
CA LYS A 663 44.13 11.28 -26.36
C LYS A 663 44.94 11.11 -25.08
N TYR A 664 44.31 11.30 -23.92
CA TYR A 664 44.91 11.04 -22.61
C TYR A 664 45.30 9.56 -22.45
N LEU A 665 44.38 8.64 -22.71
CA LEU A 665 44.64 7.20 -22.67
C LEU A 665 45.74 6.74 -23.65
N ALA A 666 45.88 7.44 -24.78
CA ALA A 666 46.95 7.19 -25.75
C ALA A 666 48.30 7.84 -25.38
N GLY A 667 48.42 8.46 -24.20
CA GLY A 667 49.62 9.16 -23.73
C GLY A 667 49.96 10.41 -24.55
N ARG A 668 48.98 11.03 -25.20
CA ARG A 668 49.17 12.19 -26.10
C ARG A 668 48.86 13.54 -25.44
N VAL A 669 48.43 13.53 -24.17
CA VAL A 669 48.11 14.72 -23.36
C VAL A 669 48.67 14.48 -21.96
N GLU A 670 49.34 15.47 -21.38
CA GLU A 670 49.89 15.37 -20.02
C GLU A 670 48.79 15.46 -18.95
N ASP A 671 49.01 14.87 -17.77
CA ASP A 671 48.03 14.81 -16.68
C ASP A 671 47.48 16.20 -16.29
N SER A 672 48.37 17.20 -16.18
CA SER A 672 48.00 18.57 -15.80
C SER A 672 47.11 19.26 -16.85
N GLU A 673 47.40 19.06 -18.13
CA GLU A 673 46.64 19.60 -19.25
C GLU A 673 45.28 18.90 -19.41
N TYR A 674 45.23 17.57 -19.22
CA TYR A 674 44.01 16.79 -19.25
C TYR A 674 43.01 17.22 -18.17
N ILE A 675 43.49 17.39 -16.93
CA ILE A 675 42.65 17.81 -15.80
C ILE A 675 42.04 19.19 -16.06
N LEU A 676 42.83 20.14 -16.59
CA LEU A 676 42.37 21.50 -16.83
C LEU A 676 41.34 21.58 -17.97
N LEU A 677 41.61 20.95 -19.11
CA LEU A 677 40.68 20.92 -20.25
C LEU A 677 39.39 20.17 -19.94
N ARG A 678 39.48 19.04 -19.22
CA ARG A 678 38.30 18.27 -18.84
C ARG A 678 37.42 19.06 -17.86
N LYS A 679 38.02 19.81 -16.94
CA LYS A 679 37.29 20.71 -16.03
C LYS A 679 36.53 21.80 -16.80
N ASP A 680 37.15 22.41 -17.81
CA ASP A 680 36.50 23.45 -18.61
C ASP A 680 35.40 22.93 -19.53
N TYR A 681 35.60 21.78 -20.19
CA TYR A 681 34.54 21.14 -20.96
C TYR A 681 33.37 20.70 -20.09
N ASN A 682 33.62 20.17 -18.88
CA ASN A 682 32.57 19.84 -17.94
C ASN A 682 31.81 21.09 -17.46
N LYS A 683 32.49 22.21 -17.20
CA LYS A 683 31.82 23.49 -16.91
C LYS A 683 30.92 23.94 -18.06
N LYS A 684 31.40 23.85 -19.31
CA LYS A 684 30.60 24.18 -20.50
C LYS A 684 29.39 23.25 -20.64
N LEU A 685 29.58 21.97 -20.38
CA LEU A 685 28.52 20.97 -20.43
C LEU A 685 27.42 21.28 -19.39
N ILE A 686 27.80 21.57 -18.15
CA ILE A 686 26.88 21.98 -17.08
C ILE A 686 26.10 23.24 -17.48
N TYR A 687 26.78 24.24 -18.03
CA TYR A 687 26.14 25.46 -18.53
C TYR A 687 25.10 25.16 -19.62
N LEU A 688 25.46 24.33 -20.60
CA LEU A 688 24.56 23.98 -21.71
C LEU A 688 23.39 23.11 -21.24
N GLU A 689 23.60 22.23 -20.26
CA GLU A 689 22.53 21.42 -19.68
C GLU A 689 21.56 22.27 -18.85
N LYS A 690 22.04 23.29 -18.12
CA LYS A 690 21.19 24.30 -17.47
C LYS A 690 20.36 25.10 -18.50
N ARG A 691 21.00 25.55 -19.59
CA ARG A 691 20.31 26.23 -20.69
C ARG A 691 19.25 25.34 -21.34
N ARG A 692 19.56 24.05 -21.56
CA ARG A 692 18.60 23.06 -22.08
C ARG A 692 17.41 22.90 -21.16
N LYS A 693 17.63 22.79 -19.85
CA LYS A 693 16.56 22.70 -18.85
C LYS A 693 15.64 23.92 -18.92
N ALA A 694 16.19 25.13 -18.90
CA ALA A 694 15.40 26.36 -19.02
C ALA A 694 14.57 26.43 -20.32
N VAL A 695 15.08 25.89 -21.43
CA VAL A 695 14.34 25.77 -22.70
C VAL A 695 13.20 24.76 -22.58
N VAL A 696 13.41 23.63 -21.91
CA VAL A 696 12.36 22.60 -21.67
C VAL A 696 11.26 23.15 -20.77
N ASP A 697 11.63 23.75 -19.63
CA ASP A 697 10.67 24.32 -18.68
C ASP A 697 9.76 25.36 -19.38
N ASN A 698 10.34 26.24 -20.22
CA ASN A 698 9.56 27.22 -20.98
C ASN A 698 8.69 26.61 -22.10
N LEU A 699 9.10 25.47 -22.68
CA LEU A 699 8.28 24.73 -23.65
C LEU A 699 7.10 24.03 -22.97
N GLU A 700 7.28 23.56 -21.74
CA GLU A 700 6.19 22.98 -20.92
C GLU A 700 5.15 24.03 -20.55
N ASP A 701 5.60 25.21 -20.07
CA ASP A 701 4.73 26.36 -19.81
C ASP A 701 3.91 26.74 -21.05
N LEU A 702 4.56 26.78 -22.21
CA LEU A 702 3.92 27.10 -23.48
C LEU A 702 2.88 26.04 -23.89
N ALA A 703 3.21 24.75 -23.73
CA ALA A 703 2.29 23.65 -24.03
C ALA A 703 1.06 23.66 -23.13
N TYR A 704 1.25 24.02 -21.85
CA TYR A 704 0.17 24.20 -20.88
C TYR A 704 -0.77 25.34 -21.28
N LEU A 705 -0.23 26.53 -21.59
CA LEU A 705 -1.01 27.67 -22.05
C LEU A 705 -1.77 27.38 -23.36
N GLU A 706 -1.14 26.70 -24.32
CA GLU A 706 -1.79 26.29 -25.57
C GLU A 706 -2.92 25.27 -25.34
N SER A 707 -2.79 24.41 -24.31
CA SER A 707 -3.85 23.49 -23.90
C SER A 707 -5.05 24.23 -23.28
N GLN A 708 -4.79 25.18 -22.38
CA GLN A 708 -5.84 26.01 -21.80
C GLN A 708 -6.56 26.84 -22.89
N LEU A 709 -5.83 27.39 -23.85
CA LEU A 709 -6.41 28.12 -24.97
C LEU A 709 -7.39 27.24 -25.78
N ARG A 710 -6.99 26.00 -26.11
CA ARG A 710 -7.87 25.03 -26.81
C ARG A 710 -9.11 24.70 -25.99
N TYR A 711 -8.95 24.52 -24.69
CA TYR A 711 -10.07 24.26 -23.78
C TYR A 711 -11.09 25.40 -23.75
N LEU A 712 -10.63 26.64 -23.60
CA LEU A 712 -11.50 27.82 -23.60
C LEU A 712 -12.16 28.05 -24.96
N GLN A 713 -11.44 27.84 -26.06
CA GLN A 713 -12.02 27.89 -27.41
C GLN A 713 -13.15 26.86 -27.60
N ASN A 714 -12.98 25.65 -27.05
CA ASN A 714 -14.01 24.63 -27.06
C ASN A 714 -15.21 25.00 -26.18
N LYS A 715 -14.98 25.56 -24.98
CA LYS A 715 -16.05 26.11 -24.13
C LYS A 715 -16.83 27.21 -24.82
N LEU A 716 -16.13 28.14 -25.47
CA LEU A 716 -16.74 29.23 -26.22
C LEU A 716 -17.59 28.69 -27.38
N SER A 717 -17.08 27.71 -28.14
CA SER A 717 -17.82 27.04 -29.22
C SER A 717 -19.08 26.30 -28.71
N ARG A 718 -18.98 25.57 -27.59
CA ARG A 718 -20.12 24.90 -26.95
C ARG A 718 -21.16 25.90 -26.45
N THR A 719 -20.73 27.01 -25.86
CA THR A 719 -21.62 28.07 -25.36
C THR A 719 -22.39 28.70 -26.51
N MET A 720 -21.74 28.95 -27.67
CA MET A 720 -22.43 29.35 -28.90
C MET A 720 -23.45 28.31 -29.36
N SER A 721 -23.11 27.01 -29.28
CA SER A 721 -24.06 25.94 -29.61
C SER A 721 -25.23 25.82 -28.62
N PHE A 722 -25.05 26.13 -27.33
CA PHE A 722 -26.13 26.09 -26.35
C PHE A 722 -27.10 27.26 -26.54
N TYR A 723 -26.56 28.44 -26.88
CA TYR A 723 -27.37 29.59 -27.22
C TYR A 723 -28.21 29.37 -28.48
N THR A 724 -27.62 28.84 -29.55
CA THR A 724 -28.38 28.55 -30.79
C THR A 724 -29.44 27.47 -30.63
N LYS A 725 -29.35 26.66 -29.57
CA LYS A 725 -30.36 25.65 -29.19
C LYS A 725 -31.36 26.16 -28.15
N ASN A 726 -31.34 27.45 -27.80
CA ASN A 726 -32.16 28.06 -26.75
C ASN A 726 -32.02 27.40 -25.37
N LEU A 727 -30.84 26.84 -25.05
CA LEU A 727 -30.57 26.18 -23.77
C LEU A 727 -30.04 27.12 -22.68
N ILE A 728 -29.64 28.35 -23.05
CA ILE A 728 -29.16 29.40 -22.15
C ILE A 728 -29.76 30.74 -22.58
N THR A 729 -29.95 31.66 -21.63
CA THR A 729 -30.56 32.97 -21.89
C THR A 729 -29.59 33.95 -22.56
N ASP A 730 -30.10 35.00 -23.22
CA ASP A 730 -29.30 36.08 -23.81
C ASP A 730 -28.34 36.72 -22.80
N GLY A 731 -28.79 36.90 -21.55
CA GLY A 731 -27.97 37.45 -20.47
C GLY A 731 -26.80 36.54 -20.08
N GLU A 732 -27.05 35.23 -19.95
CA GLU A 732 -26.03 34.22 -19.64
C GLU A 732 -25.04 34.04 -20.80
N TYR A 733 -25.54 34.00 -22.04
CA TYR A 733 -24.71 33.92 -23.24
C TYR A 733 -23.75 35.10 -23.35
N ASN A 734 -24.26 36.32 -23.21
CA ASN A 734 -23.44 37.53 -23.33
C ASN A 734 -22.37 37.60 -22.23
N ARG A 735 -22.70 37.18 -21.00
CA ARG A 735 -21.73 37.10 -19.90
C ARG A 735 -20.65 36.06 -20.17
N LEU A 736 -21.03 34.81 -20.43
CA LEU A 736 -20.08 33.71 -20.64
C LEU A 736 -19.16 33.94 -21.85
N VAL A 737 -19.72 34.46 -22.94
CA VAL A 737 -18.93 34.79 -24.14
C VAL A 737 -17.95 35.92 -23.87
N LYS A 738 -18.35 36.94 -23.10
CA LYS A 738 -17.46 38.03 -22.69
C LYS A 738 -16.31 37.49 -21.86
N ASP A 739 -16.62 36.73 -20.80
CA ASP A 739 -15.63 36.18 -19.86
C ASP A 739 -14.62 35.27 -20.60
N TYR A 740 -15.11 34.35 -21.44
CA TYR A 740 -14.22 33.47 -22.21
C TYR A 740 -13.38 34.22 -23.26
N LYS A 741 -13.91 35.28 -23.88
CA LYS A 741 -13.13 36.08 -24.84
C LYS A 741 -12.03 36.88 -24.16
N GLU A 742 -12.29 37.46 -22.99
CA GLU A 742 -11.28 38.16 -22.18
C GLU A 742 -10.17 37.18 -21.76
N GLU A 743 -10.55 36.01 -21.25
CA GLU A 743 -9.59 34.98 -20.81
C GLU A 743 -8.75 34.42 -21.97
N ILE A 744 -9.37 34.15 -23.13
CA ILE A 744 -8.67 33.74 -24.35
C ILE A 744 -7.65 34.81 -24.80
N THR A 745 -7.99 36.09 -24.66
CA THR A 745 -7.10 37.19 -25.05
C THR A 745 -5.88 37.24 -24.13
N ASN A 746 -6.09 37.09 -22.82
CA ASN A 746 -5.00 37.04 -21.84
C ASN A 746 -4.07 35.84 -22.07
N ILE A 747 -4.61 34.64 -22.30
CA ILE A 747 -3.80 33.44 -22.57
C ILE A 747 -3.00 33.60 -23.87
N LYS A 748 -3.58 34.17 -24.93
CA LYS A 748 -2.84 34.44 -26.17
C LYS A 748 -1.68 35.41 -25.96
N TYR A 749 -1.88 36.45 -25.16
CA TYR A 749 -0.80 37.38 -24.81
C TYR A 749 0.33 36.68 -24.06
N ASN A 750 0.01 35.82 -23.09
CA ASN A 750 1.01 35.05 -22.35
C ASN A 750 1.78 34.06 -23.24
N ILE A 751 1.10 33.40 -24.18
CA ILE A 751 1.74 32.53 -25.19
C ILE A 751 2.74 33.31 -26.04
N GLU A 752 2.41 34.54 -26.46
CA GLU A 752 3.34 35.38 -27.22
C GLU A 752 4.53 35.85 -26.36
N ALA A 753 4.29 36.17 -25.09
CA ALA A 753 5.34 36.54 -24.14
C ALA A 753 6.32 35.38 -23.91
N ASP A 754 5.83 34.15 -23.71
CA ASP A 754 6.66 32.97 -23.53
C ASP A 754 7.40 32.58 -24.81
N LYS A 755 6.77 32.67 -25.99
CA LYS A 755 7.46 32.51 -27.29
C LYS A 755 8.61 33.52 -27.45
N LYS A 756 8.44 34.75 -26.96
CA LYS A 756 9.49 35.79 -26.97
C LYS A 756 10.59 35.50 -25.94
N LYS A 757 10.25 34.96 -24.77
CA LYS A 757 11.21 34.51 -23.74
C LYS A 757 12.08 33.37 -24.28
N LEU A 758 11.47 32.39 -24.96
CA LEU A 758 12.15 31.25 -25.56
C LEU A 758 13.24 31.65 -26.57
N SER A 759 13.02 32.72 -27.35
CA SER A 759 14.00 33.23 -28.32
C SER A 759 15.16 34.01 -27.70
N LYS A 760 15.12 34.29 -26.39
CA LYS A 760 16.11 35.11 -25.66
C LYS A 760 16.78 34.38 -24.48
N ILE A 761 16.63 33.05 -24.36
CA ILE A 761 17.27 32.26 -23.30
C ILE A 761 18.80 32.17 -23.54
N GLU A 762 19.49 33.25 -23.17
CA GLU A 762 20.92 33.33 -22.90
C GLU A 762 21.06 33.65 -21.39
N LEU A 763 21.82 32.83 -20.66
CA LEU A 763 22.07 33.06 -19.24
C LEU A 763 23.01 34.27 -19.09
N GLU A 764 22.73 35.17 -18.14
CA GLU A 764 23.42 36.47 -17.93
C GLU A 764 24.94 36.39 -17.72
N ASP A 765 25.51 35.20 -17.55
CA ASP A 765 26.92 34.99 -17.20
C ASP A 765 27.82 34.64 -18.40
N SER A 766 27.39 34.91 -19.64
CA SER A 766 28.17 34.58 -20.84
C SER A 766 29.45 35.41 -21.00
N SER A 767 29.61 36.49 -20.23
CA SER A 767 30.76 37.42 -20.31
C SER A 767 31.95 37.03 -19.44
N THR A 768 31.87 35.98 -18.62
CA THR A 768 32.94 35.60 -17.67
C THR A 768 33.64 34.28 -17.98
N VAL A 769 33.25 33.56 -19.04
CA VAL A 769 33.81 32.24 -19.33
C VAL A 769 34.53 32.22 -20.68
N GLU A 770 35.81 32.62 -20.66
CA GLU A 770 36.73 32.41 -21.78
C GLU A 770 37.14 30.92 -21.78
N PHE A 771 36.52 30.11 -22.64
CA PHE A 771 36.82 28.68 -22.74
C PHE A 771 38.06 28.44 -23.62
N CYS A 772 38.99 27.57 -23.19
CA CYS A 772 40.15 27.20 -23.99
C CYS A 772 39.75 26.68 -25.39
N LYS A 773 40.38 27.20 -26.44
CA LYS A 773 40.18 26.73 -27.82
C LYS A 773 40.64 25.26 -27.95
N PRO A 774 40.02 24.45 -28.83
CA PRO A 774 40.45 23.08 -29.08
C PRO A 774 41.92 23.02 -29.48
N ILE A 775 42.66 22.01 -29.01
CA ILE A 775 44.05 21.76 -29.39
C ILE A 775 44.14 21.60 -30.92
N GLN A 776 44.53 22.66 -31.62
CA GLN A 776 44.88 22.60 -33.05
C GLN A 776 46.37 22.27 -33.19
N LYS A 777 46.65 21.07 -33.71
CA LYS A 777 47.94 20.57 -34.22
C LYS A 777 49.14 20.67 -33.26
N LEU A 778 49.54 19.53 -32.69
CA LEU A 778 50.93 19.29 -32.27
C LEU A 778 51.59 18.21 -33.15
N LYS A 779 52.84 18.52 -33.50
CA LYS A 779 53.68 17.88 -34.52
C LYS A 779 53.92 16.40 -34.23
N THR A 780 53.76 15.57 -35.26
CA THR A 780 54.21 14.18 -35.30
C THR A 780 55.70 14.06 -34.94
N LYS A 781 56.04 13.43 -33.81
CA LYS A 781 57.35 12.81 -33.62
C LYS A 781 57.25 11.32 -33.94
N LYS A 782 58.16 10.87 -34.82
CA LYS A 782 58.19 9.56 -35.47
C LYS A 782 58.26 8.41 -34.46
N VAL A 783 57.45 7.39 -34.73
CA VAL A 783 57.60 6.02 -34.24
C VAL A 783 58.81 5.39 -34.91
N THR A 784 59.77 4.89 -34.13
CA THR A 784 60.70 3.84 -34.56
C THR A 784 60.24 2.51 -33.94
N LYS A 785 59.95 1.53 -34.81
CA LYS A 785 59.82 0.09 -34.52
C LYS A 785 60.91 -0.63 -35.34
N PRO A 786 61.15 -1.95 -35.17
CA PRO A 786 61.68 -2.63 -33.99
C PRO A 786 62.93 -3.45 -34.36
N VAL A 787 63.80 -3.81 -33.40
CA VAL A 787 64.83 -4.86 -33.64
C VAL A 787 64.50 -6.07 -32.78
N SER A 788 64.10 -7.14 -33.44
CA SER A 788 64.04 -8.48 -32.85
C SER A 788 65.40 -9.16 -32.97
N LYS A 789 65.91 -9.73 -31.88
CA LYS A 789 66.62 -11.02 -31.96
C LYS A 789 66.52 -11.77 -30.62
N LYS A 790 65.92 -12.95 -30.74
CA LYS A 790 65.92 -14.06 -29.78
C LYS A 790 67.36 -14.54 -29.53
N GLU A 791 67.67 -14.91 -28.28
CA GLU A 791 68.38 -16.16 -27.89
C GLU A 791 68.32 -16.28 -26.35
N LYS A 792 67.55 -17.25 -25.83
CA LYS A 792 67.95 -18.58 -25.34
C LYS A 792 68.43 -18.63 -23.87
N THR A 793 67.48 -18.97 -23.00
CA THR A 793 67.49 -20.11 -22.04
C THR A 793 68.80 -20.51 -21.34
N THR A 794 68.83 -20.22 -20.02
CA THR A 794 68.99 -21.14 -18.87
C THR A 794 70.12 -22.19 -18.81
N LYS A 795 70.98 -22.04 -17.78
CA LYS A 795 71.47 -23.07 -16.81
C LYS A 795 72.22 -22.31 -15.69
N ALA A 796 71.66 -22.17 -14.47
CA ALA A 796 71.61 -23.13 -13.35
C ALA A 796 72.98 -23.43 -12.70
N ILE A 797 72.93 -23.62 -11.36
CA ILE A 797 73.97 -24.07 -10.40
C ILE A 797 74.57 -22.88 -9.61
N LYS A 798 74.57 -22.78 -8.27
CA LYS A 798 74.34 -23.75 -7.17
C LYS A 798 74.02 -23.04 -5.86
N SER A 799 73.40 -23.82 -4.99
CA SER A 799 73.22 -23.67 -3.55
C SER A 799 74.50 -23.49 -2.71
N LYS A 800 74.27 -22.99 -1.48
CA LYS A 800 75.03 -23.06 -0.22
C LYS A 800 75.95 -21.85 0.07
N LYS A 801 75.54 -21.03 1.03
CA LYS A 801 75.63 -21.35 2.47
C LYS A 801 74.43 -20.82 3.23
#